data_AF-A0A090G7Z9-F1
#
_entry.id   AF-A0A090G7Z9-F1
#
_cell.length_a   1.000
_cell.length_b   1.000
_cell.length_c   1.000
_cell.angle_alpha   90.00
_cell.angle_beta   90.00
_cell.angle_gamma   90.00
#
_symmetry.space_group_name_H-M   'P 1'
#
loop_
_entity.id
_entity.type
_entity.pdbx_description
1 polymer ?
#
loop_
_entity_poly.entity_id
_entity_poly.type
_entity_poly.pdbx_seq_one_letter_code
_entity_poly.pdbx_strand_id
1 'polypeptide(L)'
;MVDDNELERLRDIAIPAPDGEAKARAFATAMRAFDLDEKNSAIRQGTPTGLRLTERAQKLWRDIMQRKLIATPAITALVALPIAGYAAFEMLKEQPRVIGGNGTATETVADKPVAQKPAPQQPAINEPLAAAPAKAKKADADTETRANSQAAPAAPKPAAEVDSLLKQEATPEALPAPAESGRLAAGGKAGSPGRVMMQLSPSSKDEAARTDQAPAGAAAAIPASPPAVADSRLMVEPAPMPADQMQPQEENRNRIETFKTNPVHETAQDPVSTFSIDVDTASYSFLRRSLKEGSLPDPDTVRVEEMINYFPYDWKGPDSAKTPFNSTVTVMPTPWNEHTKLMHVAIKGFDVKPAEQPKANLVFLIDVSGSMDEPDKLPLLKSAFRLLVSRLKADDTVSIVTYAGNAGTVLMPTKASEKQKILAAIDNLEPGGSTAGEEGIREAYKLAQQSFVKGGVNRVMLATDGDFNVGQTDDDDLKRLIEKERKTGVFLSVFGFGRDNLNDQMMQTIAQNGNGTAAYIDTLAEAQKVLVDDASSTLFPIAKDVKIQVEFNPATVSEYRLVGYETRALKREDFNNDRVDAGDIGSGHSVTALYEVTPKGSGGEQVDPLRYGQAKVDNGGVANADEYAFVKIRYKLPDENVSKLITTPVTAANEVKSFDAAGADQRFSVAVAAFGQKLRDEDQTANFGYDRIAEIANAARGADPFGYRAEFLSLVRLASSLDGNK
;
A
#
# COMPACT_ATOMS: atom_id res chain seq x y z
N MET A 1 33.45 12.91 35.24
CA MET A 1 32.53 13.55 36.18
C MET A 1 32.76 15.04 36.09
N VAL A 2 31.72 15.81 35.78
CA VAL A 2 31.67 17.25 36.06
C VAL A 2 31.08 17.38 37.47
N ASP A 3 31.48 18.40 38.23
CA ASP A 3 30.94 18.63 39.57
C ASP A 3 29.52 19.24 39.45
N ASP A 4 28.53 18.67 40.15
CA ASP A 4 27.14 19.15 40.11
C ASP A 4 27.04 20.64 40.54
N ASN A 5 28.02 21.11 41.34
CA ASN A 5 28.16 22.52 41.73
C ASN A 5 28.37 23.49 40.55
N GLU A 6 28.91 23.04 39.41
CA GLU A 6 29.02 23.87 38.20
C GLU A 6 27.70 23.97 37.43
N LEU A 7 26.90 22.89 37.42
CA LEU A 7 25.60 22.86 36.75
C LEU A 7 24.56 23.72 37.47
N GLU A 8 24.57 23.75 38.80
CA GLU A 8 23.72 24.68 39.56
C GLU A 8 24.13 26.14 39.32
N ARG A 9 25.44 26.45 39.30
CA ARG A 9 25.93 27.81 39.00
C ARG A 9 25.55 28.30 37.61
N LEU A 10 25.51 27.43 36.61
CA LEU A 10 25.05 27.79 35.25
C LEU A 10 23.54 28.06 35.17
N ARG A 11 22.76 27.59 36.16
CA ARG A 11 21.29 27.68 36.17
C ARG A 11 20.77 29.03 36.67
N ASP A 12 21.51 29.66 37.58
CA ASP A 12 21.13 30.92 38.24
C ASP A 12 21.80 32.18 37.63
N ILE A 13 22.56 32.03 36.54
CA ILE A 13 23.10 33.18 35.80
C ILE A 13 21.97 33.92 35.11
N ALA A 14 21.74 35.16 35.52
CA ALA A 14 20.82 36.07 34.85
C ALA A 14 21.23 36.27 33.38
N ILE A 15 20.35 35.86 32.46
CA ILE A 15 20.58 35.96 31.01
C ILE A 15 20.88 37.43 30.65
N PRO A 16 22.03 37.75 30.03
CA PRO A 16 22.36 39.12 29.66
C PRO A 16 21.32 39.63 28.66
N ALA A 17 20.84 40.85 28.87
CA ALA A 17 19.89 41.49 27.96
C ALA A 17 20.49 41.56 26.54
N PRO A 18 19.70 41.31 25.48
CA PRO A 18 20.22 41.18 24.13
C PRO A 18 20.85 42.49 23.67
N ASP A 19 22.16 42.47 23.40
CA ASP A 19 22.91 43.62 22.91
C ASP A 19 22.32 44.11 21.57
N GLY A 20 21.75 45.32 21.61
CA GLY A 20 21.20 45.98 20.43
C GLY A 20 22.26 46.25 19.36
N GLU A 21 23.53 46.44 19.74
CA GLU A 21 24.63 46.66 18.82
C GLU A 21 25.09 45.36 18.15
N ALA A 22 25.08 44.23 18.87
CA ALA A 22 25.24 42.89 18.27
C ALA A 22 24.09 42.58 17.31
N LYS A 23 22.84 42.88 17.68
CA LYS A 23 21.68 42.69 16.79
C LYS A 23 21.77 43.57 15.54
N ALA A 24 22.19 44.83 15.67
CA ALA A 24 22.43 45.72 14.53
C ALA A 24 23.56 45.23 13.63
N ARG A 25 24.68 44.73 14.21
CA ARG A 25 25.80 44.14 13.45
C ARG A 25 25.41 42.85 12.72
N ALA A 26 24.60 41.99 13.35
CA ALA A 26 24.06 40.79 12.72
C ALA A 26 23.15 41.14 11.53
N PHE A 27 22.24 42.10 11.71
CA PHE A 27 21.34 42.57 10.64
C PHE A 27 22.09 43.24 9.48
N ALA A 28 23.09 44.08 9.77
CA ALA A 28 23.93 44.71 8.76
C ALA A 28 24.80 43.69 7.98
N THR A 29 25.25 42.62 8.64
CA THR A 29 25.94 41.49 7.99
C THR A 29 24.98 40.70 7.10
N ALA A 30 23.76 40.44 7.56
CA ALA A 30 22.73 39.75 6.78
C ALA A 30 22.32 40.55 5.51
N MET A 31 22.11 41.86 5.63
CA MET A 31 21.88 42.74 4.48
C MET A 31 23.06 42.71 3.50
N ARG A 32 24.30 42.75 3.97
CA ARG A 32 25.48 42.65 3.08
C ARG A 32 25.60 41.30 2.38
N ALA A 33 25.17 40.21 2.99
CA ALA A 33 25.11 38.91 2.34
C ALA A 33 24.06 38.91 1.21
N PHE A 34 22.87 39.47 1.48
CA PHE A 34 21.81 39.64 0.48
C PHE A 34 22.25 40.53 -0.71
N ASP A 35 22.87 41.69 -0.42
CA ASP A 35 23.43 42.61 -1.42
C ASP A 35 24.59 42.00 -2.26
N LEU A 36 25.17 40.88 -1.82
CA LEU A 36 26.22 40.14 -2.53
C LEU A 36 25.65 39.02 -3.40
N ASP A 37 24.58 38.34 -2.95
CA ASP A 37 23.85 37.36 -3.76
C ASP A 37 23.11 38.03 -4.93
N GLU A 38 22.42 39.16 -4.69
CA GLU A 38 21.68 39.89 -5.73
C GLU A 38 22.58 40.38 -6.87
N LYS A 39 23.88 40.62 -6.59
CA LYS A 39 24.89 40.99 -7.60
C LYS A 39 25.39 39.82 -8.44
N ASN A 40 25.10 38.59 -8.04
CA ASN A 40 25.43 37.37 -8.80
C ASN A 40 24.19 36.73 -9.48
N SER A 41 22.96 37.17 -9.16
CA SER A 41 21.73 36.62 -9.74
C SER A 41 21.46 37.14 -11.17
N ALA A 42 22.01 36.46 -12.17
CA ALA A 42 21.82 36.77 -13.60
C ALA A 42 20.52 36.21 -14.23
N ILE A 43 19.51 35.85 -13.42
CA ILE A 43 18.17 35.42 -13.87
C ILE A 43 17.12 36.27 -13.15
N ARG A 44 16.17 36.84 -13.92
CA ARG A 44 15.10 37.69 -13.38
C ARG A 44 13.92 36.85 -12.89
N GLN A 45 13.50 37.04 -11.64
CA GLN A 45 12.11 36.76 -11.25
C GLN A 45 11.23 37.96 -11.61
N GLY A 46 10.00 37.70 -12.07
CA GLY A 46 9.03 38.74 -12.42
C GLY A 46 8.10 38.33 -13.57
N THR A 47 6.83 38.07 -13.25
CA THR A 47 5.82 37.59 -14.20
C THR A 47 5.23 38.74 -15.03
N PRO A 48 5.35 38.75 -16.38
CA PRO A 48 4.65 39.72 -17.21
C PRO A 48 3.19 39.32 -17.45
N THR A 49 2.27 40.26 -17.27
CA THR A 49 0.83 40.02 -17.34
C THR A 49 0.33 39.78 -18.76
N GLY A 50 -0.25 38.59 -19.02
CA GLY A 50 -1.23 38.29 -20.08
C GLY A 50 -1.00 38.80 -21.51
N LEU A 51 -0.39 37.98 -22.37
CA LEU A 51 -0.42 38.15 -23.84
C LEU A 51 -1.51 37.29 -24.49
N ARG A 52 -2.12 37.80 -25.58
CA ARG A 52 -3.35 37.24 -26.17
C ARG A 52 -3.10 36.12 -27.18
N LEU A 53 -4.07 35.21 -27.28
CA LEU A 53 -4.06 33.99 -28.13
C LEU A 53 -3.75 34.23 -29.63
N THR A 54 -4.03 35.42 -30.16
CA THR A 54 -3.94 35.73 -31.59
C THR A 54 -2.54 35.69 -32.19
N GLU A 55 -1.48 35.90 -31.40
CA GLU A 55 -0.11 35.98 -31.94
C GLU A 55 0.55 34.60 -32.15
N ARG A 56 0.12 33.55 -31.40
CA ARG A 56 0.63 32.18 -31.60
C ARG A 56 0.28 31.64 -33.00
N ALA A 57 -0.94 31.89 -33.47
CA ALA A 57 -1.39 31.48 -34.81
C ALA A 57 -0.54 32.11 -35.94
N GLN A 58 -0.14 33.39 -35.77
CA GLN A 58 0.59 34.13 -36.80
C GLN A 58 2.07 33.75 -36.90
N LYS A 59 2.66 33.18 -35.84
CA LYS A 59 4.05 32.68 -35.85
C LYS A 59 4.14 31.31 -36.53
N LEU A 60 3.23 30.39 -36.17
CA LEU A 60 3.19 29.03 -36.75
C LEU A 60 3.02 29.06 -38.28
N TRP A 61 2.21 29.99 -38.80
CA TRP A 61 1.99 30.17 -40.24
C TRP A 61 3.21 30.68 -41.03
N ARG A 62 4.24 31.26 -40.36
CA ARG A 62 5.46 31.72 -41.05
C ARG A 62 6.49 30.63 -41.24
N ASP A 63 6.68 29.75 -40.25
CA ASP A 63 7.66 28.65 -40.34
C ASP A 63 7.23 27.58 -41.35
N ILE A 64 5.91 27.32 -41.46
CA ILE A 64 5.35 26.38 -42.44
C ILE A 64 5.58 26.87 -43.89
N MET A 65 5.47 28.18 -44.13
CA MET A 65 5.66 28.80 -45.46
C MET A 65 7.11 28.83 -45.96
N GLN A 66 8.11 28.45 -45.16
CA GLN A 66 9.53 28.50 -45.55
C GLN A 66 10.15 27.14 -45.95
N ARG A 67 9.46 26.02 -45.77
CA ARG A 67 10.01 24.68 -46.06
C ARG A 67 9.57 24.14 -47.43
N LYS A 68 10.43 24.29 -48.44
CA LYS A 68 10.32 23.54 -49.70
C LYS A 68 10.68 22.07 -49.48
N LEU A 69 9.72 21.16 -49.65
CA LEU A 69 9.97 19.72 -49.82
C LEU A 69 9.26 19.23 -51.09
N ILE A 70 9.82 18.18 -51.69
CA ILE A 70 9.52 17.74 -53.07
C ILE A 70 8.60 16.52 -53.02
N ALA A 71 7.62 16.45 -53.91
CA ALA A 71 6.59 15.41 -53.91
C ALA A 71 6.56 14.59 -55.21
N THR A 72 6.47 13.28 -55.06
CA THR A 72 5.99 12.30 -56.07
C THR A 72 5.41 11.06 -55.34
N PRO A 73 4.49 10.29 -55.95
CA PRO A 73 3.49 9.54 -55.16
C PRO A 73 3.70 8.02 -55.09
N ALA A 74 3.38 7.43 -53.92
CA ALA A 74 3.28 5.98 -53.72
C ALA A 74 2.10 5.53 -52.82
N ILE A 75 1.30 6.46 -52.28
CA ILE A 75 0.34 6.19 -51.20
C ILE A 75 -1.12 6.09 -51.71
N THR A 76 -1.33 5.37 -52.80
CA THR A 76 -2.69 5.13 -53.37
C THR A 76 -3.20 3.70 -53.12
N ALA A 77 -2.35 2.80 -52.63
CA ALA A 77 -2.69 1.37 -52.47
C ALA A 77 -3.15 0.96 -51.06
N LEU A 78 -2.78 1.71 -50.01
CA LEU A 78 -2.94 1.27 -48.61
C LEU A 78 -4.36 1.48 -48.03
N VAL A 79 -5.18 2.35 -48.61
CA VAL A 79 -6.50 2.73 -48.05
C VAL A 79 -7.62 1.76 -48.46
N ALA A 80 -7.44 0.96 -49.51
CA ALA A 80 -8.50 0.11 -50.06
C ALA A 80 -8.76 -1.18 -49.24
N LEU A 81 -7.76 -1.69 -48.51
CA LEU A 81 -7.84 -2.99 -47.82
C LEU A 81 -8.61 -2.97 -46.48
N PRO A 82 -8.46 -1.97 -45.59
CA PRO A 82 -9.17 -1.97 -44.30
C PRO A 82 -10.70 -1.95 -44.42
N ILE A 83 -11.22 -1.18 -45.39
CA ILE A 83 -12.66 -0.97 -45.60
C ILE A 83 -13.38 -2.28 -45.98
N ALA A 84 -12.74 -3.11 -46.81
CA ALA A 84 -13.29 -4.41 -47.20
C ALA A 84 -13.32 -5.41 -46.04
N GLY A 85 -12.31 -5.37 -45.15
CA GLY A 85 -12.28 -6.22 -43.95
C GLY A 85 -13.37 -5.87 -42.94
N TYR A 86 -13.60 -4.57 -42.70
CA TYR A 86 -14.63 -4.10 -41.77
C TYR A 86 -16.05 -4.49 -42.22
N ALA A 87 -16.36 -4.32 -43.51
CA ALA A 87 -17.66 -4.69 -44.07
C ALA A 87 -17.97 -6.20 -43.95
N ALA A 88 -16.96 -7.05 -44.08
CA ALA A 88 -17.11 -8.50 -43.89
C ALA A 88 -17.33 -8.91 -42.43
N PHE A 89 -16.84 -8.12 -41.46
CA PHE A 89 -17.00 -8.39 -40.04
C PHE A 89 -18.40 -8.03 -39.51
N GLU A 90 -18.97 -6.90 -39.95
CA GLU A 90 -20.34 -6.51 -39.59
C GLU A 90 -21.39 -7.51 -40.07
N MET A 91 -21.29 -8.00 -41.32
CA MET A 91 -22.21 -9.01 -41.86
C MET A 91 -22.20 -10.36 -41.11
N LEU A 92 -21.22 -10.60 -40.23
CA LEU A 92 -21.16 -11.81 -39.40
C LEU A 92 -21.87 -11.66 -38.04
N LYS A 93 -22.23 -10.42 -37.63
CA LYS A 93 -22.93 -10.16 -36.35
C LYS A 93 -24.44 -10.36 -36.45
N GLU A 94 -25.06 -9.99 -37.58
CA GLU A 94 -26.53 -9.94 -37.73
C GLU A 94 -27.19 -11.31 -38.03
N GLN A 95 -26.86 -12.36 -37.26
CA GLN A 95 -27.62 -13.62 -37.30
C GLN A 95 -27.99 -14.13 -35.89
N PRO A 96 -29.29 -14.15 -35.53
CA PRO A 96 -29.74 -14.66 -34.23
C PRO A 96 -29.63 -16.19 -34.16
N ARG A 97 -28.78 -16.69 -33.26
CA ARG A 97 -28.65 -18.13 -32.99
C ARG A 97 -29.88 -18.68 -32.26
N VAL A 98 -30.73 -19.39 -32.98
CA VAL A 98 -31.77 -20.26 -32.38
C VAL A 98 -31.11 -21.52 -31.81
N ILE A 99 -31.39 -21.84 -30.55
CA ILE A 99 -30.95 -23.09 -29.92
C ILE A 99 -32.07 -24.13 -30.01
N GLY A 100 -31.80 -25.24 -30.69
CA GLY A 100 -32.68 -26.42 -30.81
C GLY A 100 -31.85 -27.69 -30.92
N GLY A 101 -32.31 -28.80 -30.35
CA GLY A 101 -31.50 -30.00 -30.12
C GLY A 101 -31.75 -31.18 -31.07
N ASN A 102 -30.85 -32.17 -30.96
CA ASN A 102 -30.91 -33.54 -31.49
C ASN A 102 -31.09 -33.75 -33.00
N GLY A 103 -30.04 -34.25 -33.66
CA GLY A 103 -30.10 -34.83 -35.01
C GLY A 103 -28.79 -35.54 -35.39
N THR A 104 -28.87 -36.67 -36.09
CA THR A 104 -27.71 -37.52 -36.47
C THR A 104 -27.58 -37.68 -37.98
N ALA A 105 -26.33 -37.90 -38.42
CA ALA A 105 -25.88 -38.69 -39.60
C ALA A 105 -25.61 -37.99 -40.97
N THR A 106 -24.59 -38.56 -41.65
CA THR A 106 -24.31 -38.63 -43.12
C THR A 106 -23.99 -37.32 -43.89
N GLU A 107 -22.80 -37.16 -44.53
CA GLU A 107 -22.34 -37.65 -45.88
C GLU A 107 -22.83 -36.73 -47.03
N THR A 108 -22.12 -36.36 -48.12
CA THR A 108 -20.96 -36.83 -48.94
C THR A 108 -20.13 -35.61 -49.44
N VAL A 109 -18.80 -35.57 -49.61
CA VAL A 109 -17.85 -36.21 -50.58
C VAL A 109 -17.88 -35.69 -52.05
N ALA A 110 -16.85 -34.90 -52.44
CA ALA A 110 -16.21 -34.74 -53.78
C ALA A 110 -15.10 -33.65 -53.69
N ASP A 111 -13.92 -33.69 -54.34
CA ASP A 111 -13.23 -34.74 -55.12
C ASP A 111 -11.67 -34.55 -55.05
N LYS A 112 -10.86 -35.46 -55.64
CA LYS A 112 -9.37 -35.43 -55.70
C LYS A 112 -8.82 -35.82 -57.09
N PRO A 113 -7.54 -35.49 -57.37
CA PRO A 113 -6.53 -36.56 -57.57
C PRO A 113 -5.09 -36.19 -57.10
N VAL A 114 -4.03 -37.01 -57.28
CA VAL A 114 -3.70 -38.33 -56.64
C VAL A 114 -2.25 -38.76 -56.96
N ALA A 115 -1.48 -39.24 -55.96
CA ALA A 115 -0.28 -40.12 -56.05
C ALA A 115 0.17 -40.52 -54.61
N GLN A 116 -0.05 -41.73 -54.08
CA GLN A 116 0.71 -43.01 -54.21
C GLN A 116 2.12 -43.00 -53.57
N LYS A 117 2.36 -43.55 -52.35
CA LYS A 117 2.56 -44.99 -51.89
C LYS A 117 3.96 -45.56 -52.19
N PRO A 118 4.50 -46.60 -51.46
CA PRO A 118 3.94 -47.42 -50.37
C PRO A 118 4.87 -47.67 -49.14
N ALA A 119 4.48 -48.58 -48.22
CA ALA A 119 5.29 -49.11 -47.10
C ALA A 119 4.98 -50.60 -46.81
N PRO A 120 5.89 -51.37 -46.16
CA PRO A 120 5.63 -52.64 -45.46
C PRO A 120 5.82 -52.49 -43.92
N GLN A 121 4.88 -52.87 -43.05
CA GLN A 121 4.49 -54.22 -42.57
C GLN A 121 5.32 -54.78 -41.37
N GLN A 122 4.59 -55.42 -40.44
CA GLN A 122 4.97 -55.94 -39.11
C GLN A 122 4.88 -57.49 -39.12
N PRO A 123 5.38 -58.26 -38.11
CA PRO A 123 4.48 -58.66 -37.00
C PRO A 123 5.14 -59.17 -35.66
N ALA A 124 4.28 -59.53 -34.67
CA ALA A 124 4.36 -60.74 -33.80
C ALA A 124 5.46 -60.92 -32.71
N ILE A 125 5.23 -61.50 -31.51
CA ILE A 125 4.07 -61.63 -30.57
C ILE A 125 4.64 -61.89 -29.13
N ASN A 126 3.93 -61.54 -28.06
CA ASN A 126 3.43 -62.51 -27.04
C ASN A 126 2.75 -61.83 -25.82
N GLU A 127 1.64 -62.42 -25.39
CA GLU A 127 0.86 -62.19 -24.15
C GLU A 127 0.83 -63.53 -23.35
N PRO A 128 0.07 -63.79 -22.24
CA PRO A 128 -1.09 -63.08 -21.63
C PRO A 128 -0.93 -62.93 -20.07
N LEU A 129 -1.91 -62.85 -19.14
CA LEU A 129 -3.39 -62.90 -19.12
C LEU A 129 -3.96 -62.25 -17.81
N ALA A 130 -5.21 -61.78 -17.86
CA ALA A 130 -6.20 -61.67 -16.76
C ALA A 130 -6.02 -60.65 -15.60
N ALA A 131 -7.15 -60.25 -15.00
CA ALA A 131 -7.26 -59.23 -13.94
C ALA A 131 -8.55 -59.35 -13.10
N ALA A 132 -8.55 -58.67 -11.93
CA ALA A 132 -9.71 -58.37 -11.06
C ALA A 132 -10.41 -59.60 -10.38
N PRO A 133 -11.30 -59.44 -9.38
CA PRO A 133 -12.54 -58.64 -9.42
C PRO A 133 -12.74 -57.67 -8.22
N ALA A 134 -13.96 -57.12 -8.05
CA ALA A 134 -14.32 -56.13 -7.02
C ALA A 134 -15.79 -56.27 -6.54
N LYS A 135 -16.20 -55.43 -5.55
CA LYS A 135 -17.57 -55.24 -4.98
C LYS A 135 -18.02 -56.30 -3.93
N ALA A 136 -18.91 -56.03 -2.95
CA ALA A 136 -19.38 -54.79 -2.28
C ALA A 136 -20.36 -55.10 -1.10
N LYS A 137 -20.78 -54.04 -0.38
CA LYS A 137 -22.05 -53.83 0.41
C LYS A 137 -22.16 -54.24 1.90
N LYS A 138 -22.81 -53.29 2.63
CA LYS A 138 -23.62 -53.39 3.88
C LYS A 138 -22.90 -53.70 5.22
N ALA A 139 -23.47 -53.39 6.40
CA ALA A 139 -24.36 -52.29 6.85
C ALA A 139 -24.69 -52.42 8.36
N ASP A 140 -24.82 -51.29 9.05
CA ASP A 140 -25.59 -51.02 10.30
C ASP A 140 -25.28 -51.77 11.63
N ALA A 141 -25.71 -51.12 12.73
CA ALA A 141 -25.90 -51.61 14.11
C ALA A 141 -24.65 -51.95 14.99
N ASP A 142 -24.70 -51.84 16.34
CA ASP A 142 -25.36 -50.86 17.24
C ASP A 142 -24.82 -51.03 18.70
N THR A 143 -25.09 -50.06 19.58
CA THR A 143 -25.37 -50.21 21.04
C THR A 143 -24.26 -50.71 22.02
N GLU A 144 -23.89 -49.82 22.95
CA GLU A 144 -23.49 -49.99 24.38
C GLU A 144 -22.45 -51.07 24.82
N THR A 145 -21.55 -50.77 25.78
CA THR A 145 -21.81 -51.03 27.23
C THR A 145 -20.87 -50.21 28.14
N ARG A 146 -21.33 -49.92 29.38
CA ARG A 146 -20.66 -49.15 30.45
C ARG A 146 -19.51 -49.89 31.16
N ALA A 147 -18.54 -49.11 31.67
CA ALA A 147 -17.77 -49.28 32.94
C ALA A 147 -16.95 -50.59 33.13
N ASN A 148 -15.83 -50.61 33.86
CA ASN A 148 -15.56 -49.93 35.14
C ASN A 148 -14.05 -49.97 35.49
N SER A 149 -13.54 -48.98 36.25
CA SER A 149 -12.35 -49.05 37.13
C SER A 149 -10.94 -49.40 36.56
N GLN A 150 -9.81 -48.93 37.12
CA GLN A 150 -9.51 -47.81 38.04
C GLN A 150 -7.98 -47.55 38.08
N ALA A 151 -7.58 -46.53 38.85
CA ALA A 151 -6.23 -46.24 39.34
C ALA A 151 -5.19 -45.63 38.36
N ALA A 152 -4.43 -44.67 38.90
CA ALA A 152 -3.30 -43.98 38.28
C ALA A 152 -2.09 -44.08 39.22
N PRO A 153 -0.89 -43.66 38.80
CA PRO A 153 0.14 -43.14 39.69
C PRO A 153 0.22 -41.60 39.64
N ALA A 154 0.60 -40.97 40.76
CA ALA A 154 0.68 -39.52 40.91
C ALA A 154 2.13 -39.02 41.02
N ALA A 155 2.31 -37.69 40.92
CA ALA A 155 3.61 -37.03 41.04
C ALA A 155 4.16 -37.04 42.50
N PRO A 156 5.50 -37.05 42.70
CA PRO A 156 6.12 -36.96 44.02
C PRO A 156 6.22 -35.53 44.57
N LYS A 157 6.30 -35.40 45.90
CA LYS A 157 6.59 -34.15 46.64
C LYS A 157 8.06 -34.09 47.06
N PRO A 158 8.64 -32.88 47.29
CA PRO A 158 9.93 -32.70 47.96
C PRO A 158 9.79 -32.55 49.49
N ALA A 159 10.85 -32.83 50.26
CA ALA A 159 11.00 -32.46 51.69
C ALA A 159 12.46 -32.58 52.20
N ALA A 160 12.96 -31.52 52.88
CA ALA A 160 14.05 -31.46 53.90
C ALA A 160 15.44 -32.09 53.59
N GLU A 161 16.59 -31.74 54.18
CA GLU A 161 17.12 -30.71 55.12
C GLU A 161 18.67 -30.68 54.89
N VAL A 162 19.54 -29.70 55.21
CA VAL A 162 19.77 -28.84 56.40
C VAL A 162 20.63 -27.59 56.06
N ASP A 163 20.59 -26.57 56.93
CA ASP A 163 21.61 -25.51 57.22
C ASP A 163 22.12 -24.54 56.11
N SER A 164 22.46 -23.26 56.39
CA SER A 164 22.49 -22.52 57.67
C SER A 164 22.35 -20.98 57.47
N LEU A 165 21.77 -20.28 58.48
CA LEU A 165 21.95 -18.85 58.85
C LEU A 165 21.51 -17.76 57.80
N LEU A 166 20.80 -16.66 58.10
CA LEU A 166 20.41 -16.00 59.38
C LEU A 166 19.05 -15.24 59.27
N LYS A 167 18.26 -15.31 60.36
CA LYS A 167 17.36 -14.31 61.03
C LYS A 167 17.15 -12.90 60.42
N GLN A 168 16.00 -12.21 60.58
CA GLN A 168 14.78 -12.46 61.40
C GLN A 168 13.55 -11.63 60.92
N GLU A 169 12.33 -12.17 61.14
CA GLU A 169 11.08 -11.56 61.71
C GLU A 169 10.76 -10.05 61.57
N ALA A 170 9.49 -9.59 61.39
CA ALA A 170 8.20 -10.28 61.25
C ALA A 170 7.07 -9.36 60.67
N THR A 171 5.94 -9.97 60.30
CA THR A 171 4.59 -9.40 60.07
C THR A 171 3.61 -10.07 61.06
N PRO A 172 2.28 -9.76 61.14
CA PRO A 172 1.44 -8.81 60.39
C PRO A 172 0.58 -7.88 61.29
N GLU A 173 -0.36 -7.09 60.74
CA GLU A 173 -1.83 -7.37 60.77
C GLU A 173 -2.62 -6.29 59.97
N ALA A 174 -3.94 -6.15 60.13
CA ALA A 174 -4.86 -5.64 59.10
C ALA A 174 -5.59 -4.30 59.39
N LEU A 175 -6.21 -3.76 58.32
CA LEU A 175 -7.42 -2.91 58.19
C LEU A 175 -8.05 -2.28 59.48
N PRO A 176 -8.52 -1.01 59.43
CA PRO A 176 -9.48 -0.55 58.40
C PRO A 176 -9.39 0.94 58.00
N ALA A 177 -10.38 1.42 57.22
CA ALA A 177 -10.68 2.83 57.04
C ALA A 177 -11.54 3.38 58.20
N PRO A 178 -11.56 4.71 58.42
CA PRO A 178 -12.85 5.41 58.47
C PRO A 178 -12.82 6.79 57.75
N ALA A 179 -13.90 7.55 57.88
CA ALA A 179 -14.09 8.86 57.24
C ALA A 179 -14.27 10.02 58.25
N GLU A 180 -14.18 11.23 57.70
CA GLU A 180 -14.81 12.48 58.14
C GLU A 180 -14.24 13.37 59.28
N SER A 181 -14.44 14.69 59.06
CA SER A 181 -14.71 15.77 60.03
C SER A 181 -13.65 16.23 61.06
N GLY A 182 -13.27 17.53 61.00
CA GLY A 182 -12.54 18.21 62.10
C GLY A 182 -11.95 19.60 61.79
N ARG A 183 -12.66 20.68 62.15
CA ARG A 183 -12.19 22.09 62.04
C ARG A 183 -11.08 22.43 63.04
N LEU A 184 -10.25 23.44 62.72
CA LEU A 184 -9.87 24.50 63.66
C LEU A 184 -9.65 25.84 62.91
N ALA A 185 -9.45 26.97 63.60
CA ALA A 185 -9.73 28.31 63.01
C ALA A 185 -8.82 29.48 63.45
N ALA A 186 -8.27 30.20 62.46
CA ALA A 186 -7.78 31.58 62.52
C ALA A 186 -7.68 32.10 61.06
N GLY A 187 -7.96 33.35 60.69
CA GLY A 187 -8.39 34.56 61.42
C GLY A 187 -7.73 35.78 60.75
N GLY A 188 -8.37 36.93 60.48
CA GLY A 188 -9.77 37.36 60.63
C GLY A 188 -9.92 38.85 60.23
N LYS A 189 -11.11 39.45 60.47
CA LYS A 189 -11.52 40.85 60.12
C LYS A 189 -11.70 41.13 58.61
N ALA A 190 -12.49 42.12 58.17
CA ALA A 190 -13.74 42.74 58.70
C ALA A 190 -14.32 43.67 57.59
N GLY A 191 -15.65 43.81 57.47
CA GLY A 191 -16.27 44.84 56.62
C GLY A 191 -17.57 44.42 55.92
N SER A 192 -18.70 44.89 56.41
CA SER A 192 -20.05 44.84 55.78
C SER A 192 -20.56 46.30 55.60
N PRO A 193 -21.81 46.63 55.17
CA PRO A 193 -22.94 45.82 54.66
C PRO A 193 -23.70 46.44 53.45
N GLY A 194 -24.79 45.79 52.97
CA GLY A 194 -25.87 46.39 52.13
C GLY A 194 -25.84 45.95 50.65
N ARG A 195 -26.87 45.35 50.01
CA ARG A 195 -28.35 45.57 49.93
C ARG A 195 -28.67 46.83 49.11
N VAL A 196 -29.45 46.80 48.00
CA VAL A 196 -30.93 46.63 47.91
C VAL A 196 -31.39 46.16 46.49
N MET A 197 -32.68 45.73 46.42
CA MET A 197 -33.60 45.40 45.30
C MET A 197 -33.51 46.31 44.03
N MET A 198 -34.08 46.01 42.85
CA MET A 198 -35.50 45.73 42.46
C MET A 198 -35.50 45.11 41.03
N GLN A 199 -36.38 44.22 40.53
CA GLN A 199 -37.81 43.90 40.68
C GLN A 199 -38.79 44.78 39.85
N LEU A 200 -39.71 44.10 39.14
CA LEU A 200 -40.98 44.51 38.48
C LEU A 200 -41.01 44.69 36.94
N SER A 201 -42.17 44.29 36.38
CA SER A 201 -42.61 44.24 34.97
C SER A 201 -43.75 45.27 34.77
N PRO A 202 -44.74 45.14 33.83
CA PRO A 202 -44.81 44.52 32.49
C PRO A 202 -45.41 45.50 31.41
N SER A 203 -45.72 45.01 30.20
CA SER A 203 -46.88 45.37 29.29
C SER A 203 -46.50 45.31 27.80
N SER A 204 -47.40 45.23 26.80
CA SER A 204 -48.57 44.35 26.49
C SER A 204 -49.36 44.95 25.31
N LYS A 205 -50.23 44.15 24.65
CA LYS A 205 -51.30 44.57 23.68
C LYS A 205 -50.86 44.94 22.25
N ASP A 206 -51.61 44.65 21.16
CA ASP A 206 -52.86 43.86 20.94
C ASP A 206 -52.99 43.41 19.45
N GLU A 207 -53.71 42.29 19.21
CA GLU A 207 -54.75 41.96 18.17
C GLU A 207 -54.71 42.49 16.70
N ALA A 208 -55.38 41.89 15.67
CA ALA A 208 -55.93 40.53 15.38
C ALA A 208 -56.52 40.44 13.93
N ALA A 209 -57.21 39.33 13.58
CA ALA A 209 -57.90 38.94 12.32
C ALA A 209 -57.01 38.22 11.27
N ARG A 210 -57.34 37.04 10.67
CA ARG A 210 -58.60 36.41 10.13
C ARG A 210 -59.11 37.12 8.86
N THR A 211 -59.46 36.48 7.74
CA THR A 211 -60.00 35.13 7.40
C THR A 211 -59.26 34.55 6.17
N ASP A 212 -59.15 33.24 5.87
CA ASP A 212 -60.03 32.04 5.88
C ASP A 212 -60.73 31.76 4.52
N GLN A 213 -60.93 30.47 4.20
CA GLN A 213 -61.59 29.84 3.04
C GLN A 213 -60.85 29.68 1.69
N ALA A 214 -61.01 28.47 1.13
CA ALA A 214 -60.90 28.10 -0.29
C ALA A 214 -62.23 27.46 -0.75
N PRO A 215 -62.48 27.31 -2.06
CA PRO A 215 -62.89 25.99 -2.54
C PRO A 215 -62.30 25.63 -3.93
N ALA A 216 -62.64 24.43 -4.44
CA ALA A 216 -62.17 23.88 -5.72
C ALA A 216 -63.33 23.53 -6.68
N GLY A 217 -63.06 23.38 -7.99
CA GLY A 217 -63.91 22.55 -8.85
C GLY A 217 -64.08 22.90 -10.35
N ALA A 218 -63.49 22.04 -11.21
CA ALA A 218 -64.08 21.47 -12.44
C ALA A 218 -64.11 22.21 -13.83
N ALA A 219 -64.06 21.35 -14.86
CA ALA A 219 -64.65 21.44 -16.22
C ALA A 219 -63.90 22.12 -17.40
N ALA A 220 -63.08 21.28 -18.05
CA ALA A 220 -62.60 21.22 -19.44
C ALA A 220 -63.33 21.94 -20.62
N ALA A 221 -62.53 22.27 -21.66
CA ALA A 221 -62.92 22.35 -23.08
C ALA A 221 -61.72 22.09 -24.02
N ILE A 222 -61.97 21.75 -25.30
CA ILE A 222 -60.98 21.37 -26.34
C ILE A 222 -60.91 22.45 -27.46
N PRO A 223 -59.74 22.74 -28.07
CA PRO A 223 -59.59 23.82 -29.07
C PRO A 223 -59.99 23.44 -30.52
N ALA A 224 -60.15 24.46 -31.38
CA ALA A 224 -60.31 24.33 -32.84
C ALA A 224 -59.61 25.50 -33.58
N SER A 225 -59.19 25.26 -34.84
CA SER A 225 -58.33 26.14 -35.67
C SER A 225 -59.09 27.25 -36.43
N PRO A 226 -58.41 28.11 -37.22
CA PRO A 226 -58.23 27.81 -38.67
C PRO A 226 -56.82 28.28 -39.20
N PRO A 227 -56.53 28.52 -40.52
CA PRO A 227 -55.68 27.55 -41.23
C PRO A 227 -54.55 28.08 -42.16
N ALA A 228 -53.64 27.16 -42.50
CA ALA A 228 -52.92 26.96 -43.77
C ALA A 228 -52.44 28.13 -44.67
N VAL A 229 -51.13 28.11 -44.96
CA VAL A 229 -50.56 28.25 -46.33
C VAL A 229 -49.40 27.25 -46.49
N ALA A 230 -49.08 26.83 -47.71
CA ALA A 230 -48.30 25.62 -47.96
C ALA A 230 -46.86 25.85 -48.48
N ASP A 231 -45.95 25.03 -47.91
CA ASP A 231 -44.77 24.37 -48.50
C ASP A 231 -44.17 24.89 -49.82
N SER A 232 -42.87 25.18 -49.79
CA SER A 232 -41.97 25.01 -50.94
C SER A 232 -40.53 24.75 -50.51
N ARG A 233 -40.26 23.48 -50.16
CA ARG A 233 -38.97 22.75 -50.25
C ARG A 233 -37.70 23.57 -50.58
N LEU A 234 -36.79 23.65 -49.61
CA LEU A 234 -35.35 23.55 -49.85
C LEU A 234 -34.82 22.38 -49.03
N MET A 235 -34.31 21.34 -49.71
CA MET A 235 -33.63 20.24 -49.03
C MET A 235 -32.21 20.69 -48.70
N VAL A 236 -31.96 21.04 -47.44
CA VAL A 236 -30.60 21.20 -46.93
C VAL A 236 -30.05 19.81 -46.68
N GLU A 237 -29.10 19.41 -47.53
CA GLU A 237 -28.33 18.19 -47.37
C GLU A 237 -27.57 18.24 -46.03
N PRO A 238 -27.65 17.21 -45.17
CA PRO A 238 -26.92 17.23 -43.91
C PRO A 238 -25.42 17.18 -44.23
N ALA A 239 -24.70 18.22 -43.81
CA ALA A 239 -23.26 18.31 -44.07
C ALA A 239 -22.55 17.06 -43.51
N PRO A 240 -21.61 16.45 -44.26
CA PRO A 240 -20.86 15.30 -43.76
C PRO A 240 -20.11 15.70 -42.50
N MET A 241 -20.33 14.98 -41.41
CA MET A 241 -19.54 15.18 -40.19
C MET A 241 -18.07 14.93 -40.53
N PRO A 242 -17.13 15.76 -40.06
CA PRO A 242 -15.72 15.50 -40.23
C PRO A 242 -15.36 14.22 -39.47
N ALA A 243 -15.06 13.15 -40.21
CA ALA A 243 -14.23 12.07 -39.71
C ALA A 243 -12.85 12.63 -39.29
N ASP A 244 -12.16 11.93 -38.42
CA ASP A 244 -10.92 12.38 -37.76
C ASP A 244 -11.08 13.67 -36.92
N GLN A 245 -12.15 13.74 -36.13
CA GLN A 245 -11.90 13.89 -34.69
C GLN A 245 -11.35 12.56 -34.17
N MET A 246 -10.03 12.37 -34.32
CA MET A 246 -9.31 11.51 -33.39
C MET A 246 -9.65 12.04 -31.99
N GLN A 247 -10.17 11.19 -31.11
CA GLN A 247 -10.12 11.48 -29.68
C GLN A 247 -8.67 11.87 -29.36
N PRO A 248 -8.42 12.93 -28.57
CA PRO A 248 -7.09 13.12 -28.01
C PRO A 248 -6.72 11.79 -27.36
N GLN A 249 -5.59 11.18 -27.76
CA GLN A 249 -5.03 10.11 -26.94
C GLN A 249 -4.89 10.71 -25.55
N GLU A 250 -5.47 10.06 -24.55
CA GLU A 250 -5.32 10.50 -23.18
C GLU A 250 -3.83 10.55 -22.89
N GLU A 251 -3.30 11.75 -22.67
CA GLU A 251 -1.89 11.92 -22.35
C GLU A 251 -1.64 11.05 -21.13
N ASN A 252 -0.69 10.11 -21.21
CA ASN A 252 -0.45 9.16 -20.14
C ASN A 252 0.07 9.92 -18.91
N ARG A 253 -0.85 10.26 -18.01
CA ARG A 253 -0.63 11.09 -16.82
C ARG A 253 0.07 10.35 -15.68
N ASN A 254 0.35 9.06 -15.86
CA ASN A 254 1.07 8.26 -14.87
C ASN A 254 2.44 8.89 -14.59
N ARG A 255 2.59 9.49 -13.39
CA ARG A 255 3.86 10.02 -12.88
C ARG A 255 4.78 8.86 -12.50
N ILE A 256 5.43 8.27 -13.49
CA ILE A 256 6.49 7.28 -13.29
C ILE A 256 7.78 8.04 -12.95
N GLU A 257 8.38 7.74 -11.79
CA GLU A 257 9.70 8.26 -11.42
C GLU A 257 10.78 7.23 -11.74
N THR A 258 11.70 7.55 -12.66
CA THR A 258 12.86 6.70 -12.94
C THR A 258 13.81 6.63 -11.74
N PHE A 259 14.03 5.44 -11.21
CA PHE A 259 14.94 5.20 -10.09
C PHE A 259 15.99 4.13 -10.42
N LYS A 260 17.27 4.46 -10.16
CA LYS A 260 18.38 3.55 -10.43
C LYS A 260 18.47 2.46 -9.37
N THR A 261 18.68 1.22 -9.81
CA THR A 261 19.00 0.07 -8.98
C THR A 261 20.04 0.40 -7.90
N ASN A 262 19.83 -0.11 -6.70
CA ASN A 262 20.77 0.07 -5.58
C ASN A 262 22.20 -0.38 -5.96
N PRO A 263 23.23 0.44 -5.71
CA PRO A 263 24.61 0.13 -6.09
C PRO A 263 25.22 -0.95 -5.17
N VAL A 264 26.41 -1.42 -5.55
CA VAL A 264 27.29 -2.20 -4.67
C VAL A 264 28.07 -1.24 -3.77
N HIS A 265 28.04 -1.48 -2.45
CA HIS A 265 28.76 -0.71 -1.43
C HIS A 265 30.01 -1.48 -0.98
N GLU A 266 31.18 -0.81 -0.90
CA GLU A 266 32.37 -1.37 -0.25
C GLU A 266 32.23 -1.27 1.27
N THR A 267 32.17 -2.41 1.96
CA THR A 267 31.93 -2.51 3.41
C THR A 267 33.00 -1.77 4.24
N ALA A 268 34.21 -1.62 3.72
CA ALA A 268 35.28 -0.90 4.41
C ALA A 268 35.16 0.64 4.32
N GLN A 269 34.33 1.17 3.41
CA GLN A 269 34.01 2.60 3.31
C GLN A 269 32.65 2.90 3.93
N ASP A 270 31.63 2.12 3.56
CA ASP A 270 30.25 2.25 4.06
C ASP A 270 29.75 0.87 4.51
N PRO A 271 29.89 0.52 5.81
CA PRO A 271 29.42 -0.76 6.35
C PRO A 271 27.93 -0.78 6.72
N VAL A 272 27.14 0.29 6.48
CA VAL A 272 25.83 0.45 7.14
C VAL A 272 24.69 0.78 6.19
N SER A 273 23.88 -0.22 5.88
CA SER A 273 22.58 -0.05 5.21
C SER A 273 21.49 0.28 6.23
N THR A 274 20.65 1.28 5.95
CA THR A 274 19.48 1.65 6.77
C THR A 274 18.27 1.85 5.85
N PHE A 275 17.12 1.27 6.19
CA PHE A 275 15.92 1.32 5.37
C PHE A 275 14.63 1.36 6.21
N SER A 276 13.57 1.90 5.62
CA SER A 276 12.22 1.88 6.18
C SER A 276 11.63 0.46 6.12
N ILE A 277 10.83 0.08 7.11
CA ILE A 277 10.02 -1.15 7.02
C ILE A 277 8.70 -0.94 6.26
N ASP A 278 8.35 0.32 5.97
CA ASP A 278 7.11 0.68 5.27
C ASP A 278 7.19 0.31 3.78
N VAL A 279 6.65 -0.88 3.46
CA VAL A 279 6.65 -1.49 2.13
C VAL A 279 5.21 -1.69 1.68
N ASP A 280 4.79 -0.89 0.69
CA ASP A 280 3.52 -1.05 0.00
C ASP A 280 3.54 -2.32 -0.88
N THR A 281 2.43 -2.63 -1.55
CA THR A 281 2.31 -3.84 -2.39
C THR A 281 1.68 -3.58 -3.76
N ALA A 282 1.53 -2.31 -4.14
CA ALA A 282 0.83 -1.88 -5.34
C ALA A 282 1.56 -2.30 -6.64
N SER A 283 2.89 -2.26 -6.65
CA SER A 283 3.72 -2.64 -7.80
C SER A 283 3.45 -4.08 -8.28
N TYR A 284 3.18 -5.01 -7.36
CA TYR A 284 2.82 -6.38 -7.75
C TYR A 284 1.47 -6.44 -8.48
N SER A 285 0.44 -5.71 -8.01
CA SER A 285 -0.86 -5.62 -8.68
C SER A 285 -0.73 -4.96 -10.07
N PHE A 286 0.08 -3.90 -10.20
CA PHE A 286 0.39 -3.28 -11.50
C PHE A 286 1.05 -4.27 -12.47
N LEU A 287 2.16 -4.90 -12.04
CA LEU A 287 2.89 -5.92 -12.80
C LEU A 287 1.97 -7.08 -13.23
N ARG A 288 1.15 -7.58 -12.30
CA ARG A 288 0.18 -8.65 -12.56
C ARG A 288 -0.81 -8.25 -13.65
N ARG A 289 -1.31 -7.02 -13.59
CA ARG A 289 -2.27 -6.48 -14.56
C ARG A 289 -1.63 -6.34 -15.94
N SER A 290 -0.48 -5.68 -16.08
CA SER A 290 0.21 -5.52 -17.38
C SER A 290 0.45 -6.88 -18.06
N LEU A 291 0.99 -7.85 -17.32
CA LEU A 291 1.22 -9.20 -17.84
C LEU A 291 -0.08 -9.87 -18.30
N LYS A 292 -1.17 -9.79 -17.51
CA LYS A 292 -2.50 -10.32 -17.87
C LYS A 292 -3.13 -9.60 -19.09
N GLU A 293 -2.83 -8.32 -19.28
CA GLU A 293 -3.26 -7.53 -20.44
C GLU A 293 -2.41 -7.79 -21.70
N GLY A 294 -1.30 -8.54 -21.57
CA GLY A 294 -0.45 -8.96 -22.69
C GLY A 294 0.75 -8.03 -22.96
N SER A 295 1.13 -7.19 -22.01
CA SER A 295 2.32 -6.33 -22.06
C SER A 295 3.31 -6.70 -20.97
N LEU A 296 4.60 -6.42 -21.19
CA LEU A 296 5.56 -6.35 -20.08
C LEU A 296 5.31 -5.05 -19.30
N PRO A 297 5.46 -5.04 -17.96
CA PRO A 297 5.46 -3.79 -17.19
C PRO A 297 6.63 -2.89 -17.59
N ASP A 298 6.50 -1.61 -17.33
CA ASP A 298 7.62 -0.66 -17.43
C ASP A 298 8.64 -0.94 -16.29
N PRO A 299 9.95 -1.09 -16.57
CA PRO A 299 10.98 -1.30 -15.55
C PRO A 299 10.90 -0.35 -14.34
N ASP A 300 10.56 0.93 -14.55
CA ASP A 300 10.46 1.93 -13.49
C ASP A 300 9.18 1.78 -12.62
N THR A 301 8.25 0.90 -13.01
CA THR A 301 7.07 0.54 -12.19
C THR A 301 7.26 -0.74 -11.37
N VAL A 302 8.38 -1.46 -11.55
CA VAL A 302 8.68 -2.72 -10.88
C VAL A 302 9.54 -2.45 -9.63
N ARG A 303 8.92 -2.54 -8.45
CA ARG A 303 9.58 -2.36 -7.14
C ARG A 303 9.81 -3.73 -6.51
N VAL A 304 11.07 -4.18 -6.48
CA VAL A 304 11.40 -5.58 -6.13
C VAL A 304 11.05 -5.90 -4.66
N GLU A 305 11.15 -4.92 -3.77
CA GLU A 305 10.76 -5.03 -2.37
C GLU A 305 9.24 -5.22 -2.19
N GLU A 306 8.41 -4.53 -2.97
CA GLU A 306 6.96 -4.67 -2.93
C GLU A 306 6.54 -6.04 -3.47
N MET A 307 7.19 -6.52 -4.53
CA MET A 307 6.98 -7.88 -5.06
C MET A 307 7.32 -8.95 -4.02
N ILE A 308 8.50 -8.85 -3.39
CA ILE A 308 8.93 -9.79 -2.34
C ILE A 308 7.88 -9.82 -1.21
N ASN A 309 7.44 -8.66 -0.73
CA ASN A 309 6.58 -8.53 0.44
C ASN A 309 5.07 -8.64 0.15
N TYR A 310 4.68 -8.78 -1.12
CA TYR A 310 3.30 -9.12 -1.50
C TYR A 310 2.83 -10.45 -0.91
N PHE A 311 3.72 -11.45 -0.81
CA PHE A 311 3.35 -12.83 -0.46
C PHE A 311 3.30 -13.10 1.05
N PRO A 312 2.33 -13.89 1.53
CA PRO A 312 2.35 -14.38 2.91
C PRO A 312 3.50 -15.38 3.10
N TYR A 313 4.26 -15.22 4.18
CA TYR A 313 5.33 -16.13 4.61
C TYR A 313 5.16 -16.56 6.08
N ASP A 314 5.50 -17.82 6.39
CA ASP A 314 5.41 -18.42 7.73
C ASP A 314 6.67 -18.13 8.57
N TRP A 315 7.04 -16.85 8.66
CA TRP A 315 8.13 -16.40 9.52
C TRP A 315 7.75 -16.54 11.01
N LYS A 316 8.64 -17.10 11.83
CA LYS A 316 8.38 -17.26 13.27
C LYS A 316 8.12 -15.90 13.92
N GLY A 317 6.92 -15.72 14.47
CA GLY A 317 6.57 -14.54 15.28
C GLY A 317 7.29 -14.50 16.63
N PRO A 318 7.31 -13.33 17.29
CA PRO A 318 7.83 -13.17 18.64
C PRO A 318 6.89 -13.80 19.68
N ASP A 319 7.48 -14.31 20.77
CA ASP A 319 6.74 -15.06 21.80
C ASP A 319 5.87 -14.15 22.72
N SER A 320 5.96 -12.82 22.61
CA SER A 320 5.17 -11.86 23.41
C SER A 320 5.15 -10.45 22.82
N ALA A 321 4.00 -9.75 22.90
CA ALA A 321 3.83 -8.34 22.53
C ALA A 321 4.80 -7.36 23.22
N LYS A 322 5.43 -7.74 24.34
CA LYS A 322 6.47 -6.93 25.01
C LYS A 322 7.74 -6.77 24.17
N THR A 323 8.01 -7.72 23.29
CA THR A 323 9.09 -7.72 22.30
C THR A 323 8.42 -7.87 20.94
N PRO A 324 7.86 -6.80 20.36
CA PRO A 324 6.87 -6.90 19.27
C PRO A 324 7.41 -7.42 17.94
N PHE A 325 8.71 -7.72 17.84
CA PHE A 325 9.37 -8.23 16.63
C PHE A 325 10.25 -9.45 16.91
N ASN A 326 10.23 -10.40 15.98
CA ASN A 326 11.24 -11.43 15.86
C ASN A 326 11.94 -11.34 14.49
N SER A 327 13.26 -11.47 14.50
CA SER A 327 14.14 -11.47 13.34
C SER A 327 14.55 -12.90 12.97
N THR A 328 14.35 -13.28 11.71
CA THR A 328 14.81 -14.56 11.15
C THR A 328 15.80 -14.25 10.03
N VAL A 329 17.09 -14.51 10.28
CA VAL A 329 18.16 -14.29 9.29
C VAL A 329 18.73 -15.61 8.80
N THR A 330 18.82 -15.76 7.48
CA THR A 330 19.42 -16.93 6.81
C THR A 330 20.41 -16.45 5.74
N VAL A 331 21.62 -17.01 5.75
CA VAL A 331 22.62 -16.81 4.70
C VAL A 331 22.63 -18.04 3.79
N MET A 332 22.63 -17.84 2.47
CA MET A 332 22.62 -18.93 1.48
C MET A 332 23.45 -18.56 0.24
N PRO A 333 23.99 -19.51 -0.54
CA PRO A 333 24.62 -19.20 -1.82
C PRO A 333 23.65 -18.52 -2.79
N THR A 334 24.11 -17.52 -3.55
CA THR A 334 23.28 -16.81 -4.53
C THR A 334 23.01 -17.69 -5.76
N PRO A 335 21.75 -17.88 -6.21
CA PRO A 335 21.45 -18.80 -7.29
C PRO A 335 21.81 -18.27 -8.69
N TRP A 336 22.09 -16.97 -8.84
CA TRP A 336 22.54 -16.33 -10.09
C TRP A 336 24.04 -15.98 -10.13
N ASN A 337 24.78 -16.14 -9.02
CA ASN A 337 26.18 -15.73 -8.90
C ASN A 337 26.93 -16.64 -7.92
N GLU A 338 27.86 -17.47 -8.40
CA GLU A 338 28.56 -18.46 -7.56
C GLU A 338 29.54 -17.84 -6.55
N HIS A 339 29.89 -16.55 -6.69
CA HIS A 339 30.85 -15.86 -5.81
C HIS A 339 30.20 -15.04 -4.69
N THR A 340 28.88 -14.82 -4.72
CA THR A 340 28.13 -14.07 -3.69
C THR A 340 27.25 -14.99 -2.85
N LYS A 341 26.79 -14.47 -1.71
CA LYS A 341 25.75 -15.09 -0.87
C LYS A 341 24.56 -14.13 -0.77
N LEU A 342 23.37 -14.67 -0.61
CA LEU A 342 22.19 -13.91 -0.19
C LEU A 342 22.05 -14.00 1.33
N MET A 343 22.06 -12.85 2.00
CA MET A 343 21.62 -12.71 3.38
C MET A 343 20.16 -12.25 3.38
N HIS A 344 19.27 -13.20 3.68
CA HIS A 344 17.83 -13.01 3.78
C HIS A 344 17.46 -12.59 5.19
N VAL A 345 16.96 -11.36 5.36
CA VAL A 345 16.53 -10.78 6.65
C VAL A 345 15.00 -10.68 6.66
N ALA A 346 14.34 -11.56 7.39
CA ALA A 346 12.90 -11.49 7.63
C ALA A 346 12.61 -10.96 9.04
N ILE A 347 11.57 -10.15 9.16
CA ILE A 347 11.05 -9.59 10.41
C ILE A 347 9.55 -9.92 10.48
N LYS A 348 9.11 -10.47 11.62
CA LYS A 348 7.69 -10.77 11.89
C LYS A 348 7.23 -9.97 13.10
N GLY A 349 6.13 -9.23 12.94
CA GLY A 349 5.41 -8.57 14.02
C GLY A 349 4.63 -9.55 14.90
N PHE A 350 4.41 -9.18 16.17
CA PHE A 350 3.51 -9.91 17.06
C PHE A 350 2.08 -9.95 16.49
N ASP A 351 1.44 -11.12 16.53
CA ASP A 351 0.05 -11.28 16.08
C ASP A 351 -0.95 -11.14 17.24
N VAL A 352 -1.72 -10.05 17.21
CA VAL A 352 -2.78 -9.75 18.17
C VAL A 352 -4.01 -10.57 17.82
N LYS A 353 -4.28 -11.58 18.66
CA LYS A 353 -5.42 -12.50 18.51
C LYS A 353 -6.73 -11.74 18.22
N PRO A 354 -7.61 -12.22 17.33
CA PRO A 354 -8.85 -11.53 16.97
C PRO A 354 -9.76 -11.11 18.14
N ALA A 355 -9.75 -11.86 19.25
CA ALA A 355 -10.48 -11.52 20.47
C ALA A 355 -9.90 -10.28 21.21
N GLU A 356 -8.61 -10.02 21.07
CA GLU A 356 -7.84 -8.95 21.74
C GLU A 356 -7.71 -7.69 20.86
N GLN A 357 -7.98 -7.78 19.55
CA GLN A 357 -7.98 -6.64 18.63
C GLN A 357 -8.92 -5.50 19.11
N PRO A 358 -8.45 -4.24 19.13
CA PRO A 358 -9.26 -3.11 19.58
C PRO A 358 -10.42 -2.79 18.62
N LYS A 359 -11.39 -2.01 19.10
CA LYS A 359 -12.55 -1.58 18.30
C LYS A 359 -12.10 -0.64 17.17
N ALA A 360 -12.78 -0.70 16.03
CA ALA A 360 -12.52 0.14 14.87
C ALA A 360 -13.60 1.22 14.65
N ASN A 361 -13.16 2.36 14.15
CA ASN A 361 -13.95 3.47 13.65
C ASN A 361 -13.42 3.83 12.25
N LEU A 362 -14.13 3.35 11.23
CA LEU A 362 -13.71 3.45 9.84
C LEU A 362 -14.61 4.46 9.11
N VAL A 363 -14.00 5.41 8.43
CA VAL A 363 -14.70 6.35 7.55
C VAL A 363 -14.32 6.03 6.12
N PHE A 364 -15.26 5.48 5.37
CA PHE A 364 -15.10 5.22 3.95
C PHE A 364 -15.27 6.54 3.21
N LEU A 365 -14.19 7.03 2.59
CA LEU A 365 -14.19 8.20 1.74
C LEU A 365 -14.10 7.73 0.29
N ILE A 366 -15.22 7.76 -0.41
CA ILE A 366 -15.39 7.08 -1.69
C ILE A 366 -15.49 8.11 -2.82
N ASP A 367 -14.64 7.93 -3.82
CA ASP A 367 -14.78 8.59 -5.10
C ASP A 367 -16.01 8.04 -5.84
N VAL A 368 -16.92 8.92 -6.21
CA VAL A 368 -18.07 8.60 -7.07
C VAL A 368 -18.10 9.48 -8.32
N SER A 369 -16.94 9.93 -8.79
CA SER A 369 -16.82 10.67 -10.05
C SER A 369 -17.33 9.86 -11.26
N GLY A 370 -17.62 10.55 -12.36
CA GLY A 370 -18.09 9.89 -13.59
C GLY A 370 -17.10 8.90 -14.20
N SER A 371 -15.80 9.01 -13.90
CA SER A 371 -14.78 8.05 -14.33
C SER A 371 -14.79 6.74 -13.54
N MET A 372 -15.51 6.68 -12.40
CA MET A 372 -15.66 5.47 -11.58
C MET A 372 -16.70 4.46 -12.12
N ASP A 373 -17.36 4.74 -13.26
CA ASP A 373 -18.40 3.89 -13.89
C ASP A 373 -17.83 2.75 -14.77
N GLU A 374 -16.82 2.03 -14.27
CA GLU A 374 -16.23 0.86 -14.93
C GLU A 374 -16.31 -0.38 -14.02
N PRO A 375 -16.39 -1.62 -14.55
CA PRO A 375 -16.56 -2.83 -13.74
C PRO A 375 -15.51 -3.08 -12.65
N ASP A 376 -14.28 -2.60 -12.86
CA ASP A 376 -13.12 -2.66 -11.95
C ASP A 376 -12.89 -1.37 -11.14
N LYS A 377 -13.82 -0.41 -11.21
CA LYS A 377 -13.89 0.80 -10.38
C LYS A 377 -14.97 0.68 -9.30
N LEU A 378 -16.03 1.51 -9.30
CA LEU A 378 -17.04 1.53 -8.24
C LEU A 378 -17.73 0.18 -7.97
N PRO A 379 -18.05 -0.69 -8.95
CA PRO A 379 -18.62 -2.02 -8.70
C PRO A 379 -17.66 -2.97 -7.98
N LEU A 380 -16.36 -2.90 -8.29
CA LEU A 380 -15.33 -3.64 -7.56
C LEU A 380 -15.12 -3.06 -6.16
N LEU A 381 -15.09 -1.74 -6.01
CA LEU A 381 -15.02 -1.05 -4.72
C LEU A 381 -16.20 -1.43 -3.80
N LYS A 382 -17.44 -1.40 -4.31
CA LYS A 382 -18.62 -1.90 -3.58
C LYS A 382 -18.41 -3.35 -3.12
N SER A 383 -17.94 -4.22 -4.01
CA SER A 383 -17.70 -5.63 -3.71
C SER A 383 -16.60 -5.81 -2.63
N ALA A 384 -15.53 -5.03 -2.73
CA ALA A 384 -14.41 -4.99 -1.78
C ALA A 384 -14.85 -4.52 -0.38
N PHE A 385 -15.62 -3.43 -0.31
CA PHE A 385 -16.08 -2.88 0.98
C PHE A 385 -17.17 -3.74 1.61
N ARG A 386 -17.95 -4.50 0.81
CA ARG A 386 -18.84 -5.56 1.32
C ARG A 386 -18.06 -6.69 1.99
N LEU A 387 -16.86 -7.05 1.51
CA LEU A 387 -15.97 -8.01 2.18
C LEU A 387 -15.44 -7.46 3.52
N LEU A 388 -14.95 -6.22 3.54
CA LEU A 388 -14.51 -5.55 4.78
C LEU A 388 -15.62 -5.50 5.84
N VAL A 389 -16.79 -4.94 5.47
CA VAL A 389 -17.98 -4.88 6.34
C VAL A 389 -18.47 -6.28 6.73
N SER A 390 -18.12 -7.33 5.99
CA SER A 390 -18.44 -8.71 6.39
C SER A 390 -17.72 -9.14 7.68
N ARG A 391 -16.54 -8.58 7.97
CA ARG A 391 -15.62 -9.00 9.05
C ARG A 391 -15.62 -8.13 10.31
N LEU A 392 -16.16 -6.92 10.25
CA LEU A 392 -16.20 -5.99 11.39
C LEU A 392 -16.96 -6.57 12.60
N LYS A 393 -16.50 -6.20 13.80
CA LYS A 393 -17.13 -6.56 15.09
C LYS A 393 -18.40 -5.73 15.28
N ALA A 394 -19.41 -6.27 15.97
CA ALA A 394 -20.72 -5.64 16.09
C ALA A 394 -20.71 -4.23 16.74
N ASP A 395 -19.67 -3.91 17.49
CA ASP A 395 -19.45 -2.64 18.18
C ASP A 395 -18.48 -1.68 17.46
N ASP A 396 -17.92 -2.08 16.33
CA ASP A 396 -17.19 -1.20 15.40
C ASP A 396 -18.15 -0.18 14.75
N THR A 397 -17.59 0.89 14.19
CA THR A 397 -18.34 2.01 13.61
C THR A 397 -17.93 2.25 12.17
N VAL A 398 -18.90 2.43 11.27
CA VAL A 398 -18.68 2.81 9.87
C VAL A 398 -19.40 4.12 9.58
N SER A 399 -18.70 5.02 8.89
CA SER A 399 -19.30 6.20 8.24
C SER A 399 -18.96 6.17 6.76
N ILE A 400 -19.77 6.81 5.90
CA ILE A 400 -19.52 6.91 4.46
C ILE A 400 -19.65 8.37 4.04
N VAL A 401 -18.60 8.89 3.42
CA VAL A 401 -18.56 10.18 2.74
C VAL A 401 -18.25 9.92 1.27
N THR A 402 -18.98 10.58 0.37
CA THR A 402 -18.67 10.60 -1.05
C THR A 402 -18.08 11.94 -1.46
N TYR A 403 -17.15 11.91 -2.41
CA TYR A 403 -16.69 13.10 -3.11
C TYR A 403 -16.78 12.90 -4.63
N ALA A 404 -16.67 14.02 -5.35
CA ALA A 404 -17.28 14.31 -6.64
C ALA A 404 -18.78 14.62 -6.55
N GLY A 405 -19.23 15.55 -7.40
CA GLY A 405 -20.58 16.13 -7.32
C GLY A 405 -20.69 17.10 -6.14
N ASN A 406 -21.76 16.99 -5.35
CA ASN A 406 -21.82 17.63 -4.03
C ASN A 406 -21.16 16.69 -3.01
N ALA A 407 -20.03 17.08 -2.43
CA ALA A 407 -19.40 16.31 -1.35
C ALA A 407 -20.40 16.11 -0.19
N GLY A 408 -20.54 14.87 0.30
CA GLY A 408 -21.69 14.53 1.14
C GLY A 408 -21.54 13.27 1.99
N THR A 409 -22.13 13.34 3.19
CA THR A 409 -22.20 12.20 4.12
C THR A 409 -23.37 11.29 3.74
N VAL A 410 -23.07 10.20 3.02
CA VAL A 410 -24.04 9.15 2.67
C VAL A 410 -24.45 8.34 3.90
N LEU A 411 -23.54 8.13 4.86
CA LEU A 411 -23.82 7.41 6.10
C LEU A 411 -23.15 8.09 7.30
N MET A 412 -23.97 8.66 8.18
CA MET A 412 -23.55 9.11 9.52
C MET A 412 -23.04 7.91 10.37
N PRO A 413 -22.13 8.13 11.33
CA PRO A 413 -21.53 7.06 12.14
C PRO A 413 -22.54 6.03 12.65
N THR A 414 -22.44 4.82 12.08
CA THR A 414 -23.40 3.72 12.22
C THR A 414 -22.68 2.49 12.74
N LYS A 415 -23.31 1.72 13.63
CA LYS A 415 -22.65 0.52 14.19
C LYS A 415 -22.67 -0.64 13.21
N ALA A 416 -21.60 -1.43 13.19
CA ALA A 416 -21.50 -2.62 12.34
C ALA A 416 -22.53 -3.71 12.70
N SER A 417 -23.19 -3.63 13.86
CA SER A 417 -24.43 -4.37 14.17
C SER A 417 -25.60 -4.01 13.26
N GLU A 418 -25.70 -2.76 12.77
CA GLU A 418 -26.67 -2.32 11.74
C GLU A 418 -26.21 -2.71 10.32
N LYS A 419 -25.63 -3.91 10.15
CA LYS A 419 -24.89 -4.34 8.95
C LYS A 419 -25.63 -4.09 7.63
N GLN A 420 -26.94 -4.38 7.59
CA GLN A 420 -27.79 -4.19 6.42
C GLN A 420 -27.90 -2.71 5.98
N LYS A 421 -27.87 -1.76 6.92
CA LYS A 421 -27.91 -0.32 6.66
C LYS A 421 -26.61 0.18 6.04
N ILE A 422 -25.47 -0.33 6.51
CA ILE A 422 -24.15 -0.06 5.92
C ILE A 422 -24.07 -0.64 4.50
N LEU A 423 -24.49 -1.90 4.32
CA LEU A 423 -24.47 -2.56 3.01
C LEU A 423 -25.41 -1.85 2.01
N ALA A 424 -26.61 -1.44 2.41
CA ALA A 424 -27.52 -0.68 1.57
C ALA A 424 -26.96 0.71 1.19
N ALA A 425 -26.23 1.38 2.10
CA ALA A 425 -25.57 2.64 1.79
C ALA A 425 -24.42 2.48 0.77
N ILE A 426 -23.71 1.34 0.79
CA ILE A 426 -22.70 0.98 -0.22
C ILE A 426 -23.36 0.62 -1.56
N ASP A 427 -24.44 -0.16 -1.54
CA ASP A 427 -25.13 -0.61 -2.75
C ASP A 427 -25.75 0.55 -3.53
N ASN A 428 -26.22 1.59 -2.83
CA ASN A 428 -26.84 2.79 -3.38
C ASN A 428 -25.85 3.87 -3.89
N LEU A 429 -24.54 3.63 -3.88
CA LEU A 429 -23.58 4.59 -4.46
C LEU A 429 -23.70 4.60 -6.00
N GLU A 430 -23.84 5.76 -6.61
CA GLU A 430 -23.95 5.91 -8.08
C GLU A 430 -22.89 6.92 -8.58
N PRO A 431 -22.27 6.68 -9.75
CA PRO A 431 -21.24 7.59 -10.28
C PRO A 431 -21.88 8.86 -10.87
N GLY A 432 -21.32 10.02 -10.56
CA GLY A 432 -21.77 11.30 -11.07
C GLY A 432 -21.04 12.53 -10.50
N GLY A 433 -20.91 13.56 -11.34
CA GLY A 433 -20.36 14.86 -10.96
C GLY A 433 -18.85 15.01 -11.14
N SER A 434 -18.35 16.20 -10.80
CA SER A 434 -16.93 16.59 -10.91
C SER A 434 -16.24 16.55 -9.56
N THR A 435 -14.96 16.15 -9.54
CA THR A 435 -14.16 15.87 -8.34
C THR A 435 -14.01 17.08 -7.42
N ALA A 436 -14.18 16.85 -6.10
CA ALA A 436 -14.11 17.86 -5.04
C ALA A 436 -13.48 17.25 -3.77
N GLY A 437 -12.28 16.67 -3.92
CA GLY A 437 -11.71 15.77 -2.92
C GLY A 437 -11.37 16.39 -1.57
N GLU A 438 -10.95 17.67 -1.50
CA GLU A 438 -10.56 18.29 -0.22
C GLU A 438 -11.75 18.42 0.75
N GLU A 439 -12.93 18.78 0.26
CA GLU A 439 -14.14 18.86 1.10
C GLU A 439 -14.53 17.47 1.64
N GLY A 440 -14.43 16.44 0.80
CA GLY A 440 -14.63 15.04 1.20
C GLY A 440 -13.64 14.59 2.28
N ILE A 441 -12.35 14.90 2.14
CA ILE A 441 -11.31 14.61 3.14
C ILE A 441 -11.62 15.33 4.47
N ARG A 442 -12.00 16.61 4.43
CA ARG A 442 -12.35 17.38 5.63
C ARG A 442 -13.59 16.85 6.33
N GLU A 443 -14.63 16.47 5.61
CA GLU A 443 -15.83 15.86 6.19
C GLU A 443 -15.53 14.46 6.75
N ALA A 444 -14.70 13.66 6.08
CA ALA A 444 -14.32 12.33 6.55
C ALA A 444 -13.56 12.38 7.89
N TYR A 445 -12.58 13.28 8.04
CA TYR A 445 -11.92 13.51 9.33
C TYR A 445 -12.88 14.03 10.40
N LYS A 446 -13.83 14.91 10.05
CA LYS A 446 -14.87 15.41 10.95
C LYS A 446 -15.79 14.29 11.46
N LEU A 447 -16.20 13.34 10.62
CA LEU A 447 -16.96 12.17 11.08
C LEU A 447 -16.10 11.24 11.95
N ALA A 448 -14.85 10.99 11.56
CA ALA A 448 -13.94 10.17 12.35
C ALA A 448 -13.73 10.72 13.77
N GLN A 449 -13.64 12.05 13.92
CA GLN A 449 -13.56 12.72 15.22
C GLN A 449 -14.89 12.67 16.01
N GLN A 450 -16.06 12.73 15.34
CA GLN A 450 -17.36 12.60 16.00
C GLN A 450 -17.58 11.22 16.63
N SER A 451 -17.08 10.15 16.00
CA SER A 451 -17.19 8.77 16.48
C SER A 451 -15.90 8.23 17.12
N PHE A 452 -14.97 9.11 17.50
CA PHE A 452 -13.61 8.75 17.89
C PHE A 452 -13.54 7.73 19.04
N VAL A 453 -12.84 6.62 18.80
CA VAL A 453 -12.63 5.56 19.79
C VAL A 453 -11.26 5.73 20.44
N LYS A 454 -11.22 6.18 21.69
CA LYS A 454 -9.98 6.23 22.48
C LYS A 454 -9.45 4.82 22.74
N GLY A 455 -8.20 4.57 22.35
CA GLY A 455 -7.59 3.23 22.40
C GLY A 455 -8.15 2.27 21.34
N GLY A 456 -8.83 2.80 20.32
CA GLY A 456 -9.29 2.07 19.14
C GLY A 456 -8.60 2.54 17.86
N VAL A 457 -8.86 1.85 16.77
CA VAL A 457 -8.45 2.29 15.42
C VAL A 457 -9.41 3.39 14.98
N ASN A 458 -8.88 4.53 14.55
CA ASN A 458 -9.65 5.58 13.89
C ASN A 458 -8.98 5.85 12.55
N ARG A 459 -9.67 5.54 11.44
CA ARG A 459 -9.04 5.62 10.11
C ARG A 459 -10.03 6.04 9.03
N VAL A 460 -9.60 6.97 8.20
CA VAL A 460 -10.20 7.26 6.90
C VAL A 460 -9.63 6.28 5.88
N MET A 461 -10.50 5.68 5.07
CA MET A 461 -10.15 4.77 3.98
C MET A 461 -10.62 5.42 2.68
N LEU A 462 -9.67 6.04 1.99
CA LEU A 462 -9.87 6.78 0.74
C LEU A 462 -9.78 5.82 -0.44
N ALA A 463 -10.83 5.75 -1.27
CA ALA A 463 -10.91 4.84 -2.40
C ALA A 463 -11.29 5.59 -3.69
N THR A 464 -10.49 5.44 -4.75
CA THR A 464 -10.51 6.27 -5.97
C THR A 464 -9.92 5.54 -7.18
N ASP A 465 -10.08 6.08 -8.39
CA ASP A 465 -9.36 5.66 -9.60
C ASP A 465 -8.00 6.36 -9.78
N GLY A 466 -7.63 7.29 -8.89
CA GLY A 466 -6.32 7.95 -8.86
C GLY A 466 -6.34 9.42 -9.27
N ASP A 467 -7.49 9.94 -9.74
CA ASP A 467 -7.65 11.36 -10.05
C ASP A 467 -7.86 12.21 -8.79
N PHE A 468 -6.78 12.47 -8.04
CA PHE A 468 -6.76 13.34 -6.86
C PHE A 468 -6.95 14.84 -7.19
N ASN A 469 -7.95 15.18 -8.01
CA ASN A 469 -8.44 16.54 -8.21
C ASN A 469 -9.17 17.03 -6.95
N VAL A 470 -8.38 17.28 -5.89
CA VAL A 470 -8.87 17.69 -4.57
C VAL A 470 -9.41 19.11 -4.53
N GLY A 471 -8.95 20.00 -5.43
CA GLY A 471 -9.39 21.38 -5.53
C GLY A 471 -8.41 22.24 -6.33
N GLN A 472 -8.40 23.57 -6.11
CA GLN A 472 -7.33 24.47 -6.57
C GLN A 472 -6.15 24.53 -5.58
N THR A 473 -5.95 23.45 -4.82
CA THR A 473 -5.14 23.40 -3.61
C THR A 473 -3.83 22.65 -3.90
N ASP A 474 -2.71 23.17 -3.41
CA ASP A 474 -1.37 22.61 -3.63
C ASP A 474 -1.24 21.21 -3.01
N ASP A 475 -0.50 20.31 -3.68
CA ASP A 475 -0.08 18.99 -3.18
C ASP A 475 0.44 19.11 -1.73
N ASP A 476 1.17 20.18 -1.42
CA ASP A 476 1.75 20.44 -0.10
C ASP A 476 0.74 20.89 0.97
N ASP A 477 -0.40 21.50 0.61
CA ASP A 477 -1.47 21.81 1.57
C ASP A 477 -2.27 20.57 1.96
N LEU A 478 -2.45 19.63 1.03
CA LEU A 478 -3.02 18.33 1.33
C LEU A 478 -2.13 17.55 2.30
N LYS A 479 -0.81 17.50 2.07
CA LYS A 479 0.17 16.90 3.01
C LYS A 479 0.08 17.55 4.40
N ARG A 480 0.07 18.89 4.48
CA ARG A 480 -0.09 19.64 5.75
C ARG A 480 -1.39 19.30 6.48
N LEU A 481 -2.50 19.11 5.75
CA LEU A 481 -3.78 18.71 6.34
C LEU A 481 -3.70 17.29 6.93
N ILE A 482 -3.21 16.33 6.15
CA ILE A 482 -3.10 14.93 6.57
C ILE A 482 -2.16 14.79 7.78
N GLU A 483 -0.99 15.42 7.74
CA GLU A 483 -0.07 15.47 8.88
C GLU A 483 -0.71 16.04 10.16
N LYS A 484 -1.58 17.04 10.01
CA LYS A 484 -2.27 17.68 11.14
C LYS A 484 -3.33 16.76 11.72
N GLU A 485 -4.16 16.16 10.89
CA GLU A 485 -5.22 15.26 11.37
C GLU A 485 -4.65 13.93 11.91
N ARG A 486 -3.53 13.44 11.35
CA ARG A 486 -2.73 12.33 11.91
C ARG A 486 -2.40 12.55 13.40
N LYS A 487 -2.05 13.79 13.78
CA LYS A 487 -1.73 14.17 15.17
C LYS A 487 -2.94 14.12 16.12
N THR A 488 -4.17 13.97 15.60
CA THR A 488 -5.38 13.70 16.39
C THR A 488 -5.59 12.21 16.71
N GLY A 489 -4.80 11.32 16.08
CA GLY A 489 -4.97 9.87 16.17
C GLY A 489 -5.97 9.29 15.16
N VAL A 490 -6.33 10.06 14.13
CA VAL A 490 -7.06 9.55 12.95
C VAL A 490 -6.07 9.38 11.79
N PHE A 491 -5.92 8.16 11.31
CA PHE A 491 -5.01 7.81 10.22
C PHE A 491 -5.72 7.77 8.86
N LEU A 492 -4.95 7.71 7.78
CA LEU A 492 -5.46 7.65 6.40
C LEU A 492 -4.81 6.49 5.63
N SER A 493 -5.58 5.75 4.84
CA SER A 493 -5.08 4.74 3.90
C SER A 493 -5.77 4.90 2.55
N VAL A 494 -5.06 4.56 1.48
CA VAL A 494 -5.46 4.87 0.10
C VAL A 494 -5.59 3.58 -0.71
N PHE A 495 -6.71 3.45 -1.42
CA PHE A 495 -7.07 2.27 -2.21
C PHE A 495 -7.39 2.69 -3.65
N GLY A 496 -6.47 2.41 -4.56
CA GLY A 496 -6.64 2.64 -6.00
C GLY A 496 -7.46 1.52 -6.65
N PHE A 497 -8.32 1.88 -7.61
CA PHE A 497 -9.15 0.99 -8.41
C PHE A 497 -9.08 1.38 -9.90
N GLY A 498 -9.58 0.56 -10.82
CA GLY A 498 -9.64 0.92 -12.23
C GLY A 498 -8.31 1.06 -12.95
N ARG A 499 -8.31 1.67 -14.15
CA ARG A 499 -7.27 1.41 -15.15
C ARG A 499 -6.23 2.49 -15.38
N ASP A 500 -6.60 3.76 -15.29
CA ASP A 500 -5.89 4.87 -15.95
C ASP A 500 -5.67 6.05 -14.99
N ASN A 501 -4.71 6.94 -15.30
CA ASN A 501 -4.40 8.14 -14.51
C ASN A 501 -3.98 7.86 -13.04
N LEU A 502 -3.40 6.69 -12.77
CA LEU A 502 -3.02 6.26 -11.43
C LEU A 502 -1.74 6.97 -10.96
N ASN A 503 -1.93 8.05 -10.20
CA ASN A 503 -0.87 8.82 -9.55
C ASN A 503 -0.35 8.07 -8.29
N ASP A 504 0.33 6.93 -8.50
CA ASP A 504 0.92 6.07 -7.43
C ASP A 504 1.73 6.89 -6.43
N GLN A 505 2.61 7.76 -6.91
CA GLN A 505 3.41 8.66 -6.06
C GLN A 505 2.53 9.48 -5.10
N MET A 506 1.39 10.00 -5.55
CA MET A 506 0.45 10.72 -4.69
C MET A 506 -0.28 9.78 -3.72
N MET A 507 -0.67 8.57 -4.14
CA MET A 507 -1.27 7.58 -3.24
C MET A 507 -0.33 7.23 -2.08
N GLN A 508 0.92 6.88 -2.40
CA GLN A 508 1.96 6.57 -1.41
C GLN A 508 2.22 7.77 -0.50
N THR A 509 2.38 8.98 -1.07
CA THR A 509 2.63 10.21 -0.31
C THR A 509 1.47 10.55 0.65
N ILE A 510 0.22 10.40 0.21
CA ILE A 510 -0.98 10.63 1.05
C ILE A 510 -1.06 9.62 2.19
N ALA A 511 -0.79 8.33 1.91
CA ALA A 511 -0.86 7.25 2.88
C ALA A 511 0.24 7.38 3.96
N GLN A 512 1.50 7.59 3.54
CA GLN A 512 2.65 7.77 4.43
C GLN A 512 2.47 8.97 5.38
N ASN A 513 2.06 10.13 4.86
CA ASN A 513 1.80 11.31 5.70
C ASN A 513 0.65 11.10 6.70
N GLY A 514 -0.21 10.10 6.46
CA GLY A 514 -1.36 9.73 7.28
C GLY A 514 -1.17 8.51 8.19
N ASN A 515 0.02 7.91 8.26
CA ASN A 515 0.29 6.62 8.92
C ASN A 515 -0.72 5.53 8.53
N GLY A 516 -0.78 5.24 7.23
CA GLY A 516 -1.42 4.06 6.68
C GLY A 516 -0.84 3.68 5.32
N THR A 517 -1.40 2.65 4.70
CA THR A 517 -0.85 1.99 3.51
C THR A 517 -1.48 2.52 2.22
N ALA A 518 -0.73 2.46 1.11
CA ALA A 518 -1.29 2.52 -0.23
C ALA A 518 -1.47 1.08 -0.78
N ALA A 519 -2.59 0.83 -1.47
CA ALA A 519 -2.83 -0.44 -2.14
C ALA A 519 -3.62 -0.23 -3.43
N TYR A 520 -3.36 -1.05 -4.45
CA TYR A 520 -4.07 -1.04 -5.73
C TYR A 520 -4.82 -2.36 -5.92
N ILE A 521 -6.15 -2.26 -6.05
CA ILE A 521 -7.09 -3.38 -6.06
C ILE A 521 -7.58 -3.62 -7.49
N ASP A 522 -6.88 -4.50 -8.20
CA ASP A 522 -7.18 -4.92 -9.58
C ASP A 522 -8.30 -5.97 -9.66
N THR A 523 -8.57 -6.69 -8.56
CA THR A 523 -9.41 -7.88 -8.52
C THR A 523 -10.10 -8.07 -7.17
N LEU A 524 -11.17 -8.87 -7.15
CA LEU A 524 -11.84 -9.25 -5.90
C LEU A 524 -10.96 -10.15 -5.01
N ALA A 525 -9.97 -10.84 -5.59
CA ALA A 525 -8.95 -11.58 -4.84
C ALA A 525 -8.00 -10.63 -4.10
N GLU A 526 -7.58 -9.54 -4.75
CA GLU A 526 -6.78 -8.49 -4.11
C GLU A 526 -7.59 -7.75 -3.03
N ALA A 527 -8.86 -7.47 -3.29
CA ALA A 527 -9.76 -6.90 -2.28
C ALA A 527 -9.89 -7.79 -1.03
N GLN A 528 -9.98 -9.10 -1.21
CA GLN A 528 -10.00 -10.09 -0.13
C GLN A 528 -8.66 -10.12 0.61
N LYS A 529 -7.52 -10.09 -0.11
CA LYS A 529 -6.19 -9.99 0.49
C LYS A 529 -6.08 -8.74 1.37
N VAL A 530 -6.19 -7.55 0.77
CA VAL A 530 -5.90 -6.25 1.40
C VAL A 530 -6.92 -5.90 2.51
N LEU A 531 -8.22 -6.11 2.26
CA LEU A 531 -9.28 -5.61 3.16
C LEU A 531 -9.83 -6.67 4.13
N VAL A 532 -9.34 -7.91 4.10
CA VAL A 532 -9.78 -8.97 5.00
C VAL A 532 -8.64 -9.77 5.60
N ASP A 533 -7.71 -10.29 4.78
CA ASP A 533 -6.67 -11.19 5.26
C ASP A 533 -5.51 -10.39 5.89
N ASP A 534 -5.02 -9.36 5.19
CA ASP A 534 -4.01 -8.41 5.68
C ASP A 534 -4.61 -7.27 6.53
N ALA A 535 -5.94 -7.21 6.69
CA ALA A 535 -6.61 -6.13 7.42
C ALA A 535 -6.09 -5.93 8.85
N SER A 536 -5.59 -6.99 9.50
CA SER A 536 -4.98 -6.90 10.84
C SER A 536 -3.62 -6.19 10.80
N SER A 537 -2.82 -6.46 9.76
CA SER A 537 -1.54 -5.80 9.46
C SER A 537 -1.75 -4.32 9.12
N THR A 538 -2.81 -3.99 8.37
CA THR A 538 -3.09 -2.61 7.96
C THR A 538 -3.69 -1.78 9.09
N LEU A 539 -4.63 -2.31 9.88
CA LEU A 539 -5.45 -1.52 10.81
C LEU A 539 -4.91 -1.42 12.25
N PHE A 540 -4.17 -2.42 12.75
CA PHE A 540 -3.81 -2.51 14.17
C PHE A 540 -2.30 -2.30 14.42
N PRO A 541 -1.78 -1.07 14.52
CA PRO A 541 -0.36 -0.80 14.76
C PRO A 541 0.10 -1.38 16.12
N ILE A 542 1.13 -2.23 16.08
CA ILE A 542 1.80 -2.83 17.24
C ILE A 542 3.10 -2.11 17.63
N ALA A 543 3.66 -1.30 16.72
CA ALA A 543 4.75 -0.38 16.99
C ALA A 543 4.74 0.79 15.99
N LYS A 544 5.49 1.84 16.32
CA LYS A 544 5.63 3.07 15.55
C LYS A 544 7.09 3.39 15.27
N ASP A 545 7.33 4.17 14.22
CA ASP A 545 8.65 4.64 13.79
C ASP A 545 9.69 3.50 13.79
N VAL A 546 9.45 2.49 12.96
CA VAL A 546 10.25 1.26 12.97
C VAL A 546 11.34 1.30 11.90
N LYS A 547 12.59 1.50 12.36
CA LYS A 547 13.78 1.62 11.51
C LYS A 547 14.60 0.34 11.54
N ILE A 548 15.01 -0.14 10.37
CA ILE A 548 15.93 -1.28 10.23
C ILE A 548 17.30 -0.78 9.83
N GLN A 549 18.35 -1.29 10.48
CA GLN A 549 19.73 -1.06 10.10
C GLN A 549 20.50 -2.39 10.10
N VAL A 550 21.35 -2.57 9.10
CA VAL A 550 22.26 -3.70 8.98
C VAL A 550 23.68 -3.16 8.90
N GLU A 551 24.52 -3.56 9.85
CA GLU A 551 25.94 -3.19 9.91
C GLU A 551 26.79 -4.41 9.57
N PHE A 552 27.53 -4.34 8.45
CA PHE A 552 28.31 -5.44 7.90
C PHE A 552 29.74 -5.45 8.45
N ASN A 553 30.32 -6.65 8.59
CA ASN A 553 31.67 -6.82 9.11
C ASN A 553 32.71 -6.80 7.97
N PRO A 554 33.57 -5.77 7.85
CA PRO A 554 34.59 -5.67 6.80
C PRO A 554 35.72 -6.72 6.92
N ALA A 555 35.72 -7.57 7.96
CA ALA A 555 36.61 -8.72 8.05
C ALA A 555 36.12 -9.93 7.23
N THR A 556 34.81 -10.11 7.08
CA THR A 556 34.17 -11.30 6.48
C THR A 556 33.41 -10.99 5.19
N VAL A 557 32.87 -9.76 5.07
CA VAL A 557 32.19 -9.23 3.88
C VAL A 557 33.07 -8.15 3.26
N SER A 558 33.33 -8.23 1.94
CA SER A 558 33.99 -7.17 1.19
C SER A 558 32.96 -6.13 0.72
N GLU A 559 31.85 -6.59 0.15
CA GLU A 559 30.83 -5.74 -0.49
C GLU A 559 29.40 -6.21 -0.18
N TYR A 560 28.43 -5.30 -0.30
CA TYR A 560 27.01 -5.66 -0.27
C TYR A 560 26.16 -4.81 -1.24
N ARG A 561 24.99 -5.34 -1.62
CA ARG A 561 23.90 -4.66 -2.33
C ARG A 561 22.57 -5.04 -1.70
N LEU A 562 21.70 -4.06 -1.44
CA LEU A 562 20.30 -4.30 -1.06
C LEU A 562 19.47 -4.48 -2.33
N VAL A 563 18.72 -5.59 -2.43
CA VAL A 563 17.85 -5.88 -3.58
C VAL A 563 16.47 -5.25 -3.35
N GLY A 564 16.06 -4.34 -4.25
CA GLY A 564 14.92 -3.45 -4.02
C GLY A 564 15.23 -2.34 -3.00
N TYR A 565 14.19 -1.68 -2.49
CA TYR A 565 14.22 -0.61 -1.48
C TYR A 565 14.85 0.72 -1.92
N GLU A 566 15.09 0.94 -3.23
CA GLU A 566 15.68 2.18 -3.76
C GLU A 566 14.90 3.43 -3.32
N THR A 567 13.56 3.34 -3.26
CA THR A 567 12.67 4.44 -2.84
C THR A 567 12.29 4.40 -1.35
N ARG A 568 13.04 3.63 -0.54
CA ARG A 568 12.83 3.45 0.91
C ARG A 568 14.14 3.49 1.73
N ALA A 569 15.26 3.84 1.10
CA ALA A 569 16.56 4.01 1.76
C ALA A 569 16.58 5.23 2.72
N LEU A 570 17.14 5.05 3.91
CA LEU A 570 17.28 6.08 4.94
C LEU A 570 18.76 6.39 5.20
N LYS A 571 19.08 7.61 5.65
CA LYS A 571 20.47 7.96 5.96
C LYS A 571 20.90 7.31 7.29
N ARG A 572 22.20 7.10 7.45
CA ARG A 572 22.78 6.50 8.66
C ARG A 572 22.45 7.29 9.92
N GLU A 573 22.34 8.61 9.80
CA GLU A 573 21.98 9.55 10.88
C GLU A 573 20.52 9.40 11.29
N ASP A 574 19.63 9.15 10.32
CA ASP A 574 18.18 9.04 10.52
C ASP A 574 17.83 7.84 11.42
N PHE A 575 18.65 6.78 11.41
CA PHE A 575 18.46 5.59 12.23
C PHE A 575 18.28 5.91 13.72
N ASN A 576 19.09 6.84 14.26
CA ASN A 576 19.05 7.23 15.68
C ASN A 576 18.19 8.48 15.93
N ASN A 577 17.54 9.03 14.90
CA ASN A 577 16.78 10.27 14.98
C ASN A 577 15.29 9.97 15.19
N ASP A 578 14.84 10.02 16.45
CA ASP A 578 13.43 9.83 16.83
C ASP A 578 12.45 10.87 16.24
N ARG A 579 12.94 11.87 15.47
CA ARG A 579 12.12 12.87 14.73
C ARG A 579 11.86 12.50 13.26
N VAL A 580 12.69 11.64 12.66
CA VAL A 580 12.38 11.08 11.34
C VAL A 580 11.38 9.97 11.57
N ASP A 581 10.33 9.92 10.77
CA ASP A 581 9.34 8.84 10.79
C ASP A 581 9.73 7.77 9.76
N ALA A 582 9.62 6.50 10.13
CA ALA A 582 9.89 5.36 9.25
C ALA A 582 8.72 4.36 9.23
N GLY A 583 7.51 4.84 9.53
CA GLY A 583 6.28 4.07 9.43
C GLY A 583 5.96 3.24 10.66
N ASP A 584 4.71 2.78 10.69
CA ASP A 584 4.13 1.98 11.77
C ASP A 584 3.94 0.53 11.28
N ILE A 585 4.24 -0.46 12.12
CA ILE A 585 3.97 -1.87 11.80
C ILE A 585 2.70 -2.32 12.51
N GLY A 586 1.81 -3.01 11.80
CA GLY A 586 0.62 -3.64 12.38
C GLY A 586 0.71 -5.12 12.73
N SER A 587 -0.37 -5.61 13.35
CA SER A 587 -0.51 -6.95 13.92
C SER A 587 -0.20 -8.05 12.90
N GLY A 588 0.77 -8.91 13.23
CA GLY A 588 1.14 -10.06 12.41
C GLY A 588 1.82 -9.73 11.07
N HIS A 589 2.04 -8.45 10.75
CA HIS A 589 2.72 -8.01 9.54
C HIS A 589 4.15 -8.57 9.44
N SER A 590 4.67 -8.70 8.23
CA SER A 590 6.00 -9.27 7.98
C SER A 590 6.68 -8.60 6.81
N VAL A 591 7.96 -8.28 6.99
CA VAL A 591 8.80 -7.65 5.96
C VAL A 591 10.10 -8.42 5.80
N THR A 592 10.55 -8.52 4.56
CA THR A 592 11.64 -9.37 4.10
C THR A 592 12.54 -8.56 3.17
N ALA A 593 13.81 -8.41 3.56
CA ALA A 593 14.85 -7.78 2.77
C ALA A 593 15.92 -8.82 2.37
N LEU A 594 16.46 -8.67 1.16
CA LEU A 594 17.53 -9.51 0.64
C LEU A 594 18.77 -8.66 0.38
N TYR A 595 19.88 -9.03 0.99
CA TYR A 595 21.20 -8.48 0.65
C TYR A 595 21.98 -9.49 -0.17
N GLU A 596 22.46 -9.10 -1.33
CA GLU A 596 23.55 -9.81 -2.00
C GLU A 596 24.87 -9.34 -1.38
N VAL A 597 25.67 -10.26 -0.85
CA VAL A 597 26.94 -9.97 -0.16
C VAL A 597 28.09 -10.72 -0.82
N THR A 598 29.21 -10.03 -1.01
CA THR A 598 30.46 -10.62 -1.48
C THR A 598 31.28 -11.05 -0.25
N PRO A 599 31.51 -12.36 -0.02
CA PRO A 599 32.40 -12.83 1.04
C PRO A 599 33.84 -12.46 0.70
N LYS A 600 34.60 -11.99 1.69
CA LYS A 600 35.94 -11.46 1.48
C LYS A 600 36.91 -12.50 0.91
N GLY A 601 37.43 -12.26 -0.28
CA GLY A 601 38.31 -13.18 -1.00
C GLY A 601 37.57 -14.27 -1.78
N SER A 602 36.29 -14.08 -2.09
CA SER A 602 35.54 -14.98 -2.98
C SER A 602 35.92 -14.86 -4.46
N GLY A 603 36.54 -13.74 -4.85
CA GLY A 603 36.80 -13.39 -6.25
C GLY A 603 35.58 -12.81 -6.97
N GLY A 604 34.51 -12.50 -6.23
CA GLY A 604 33.31 -11.81 -6.72
C GLY A 604 33.34 -10.30 -6.50
N GLU A 605 34.43 -9.76 -5.96
CA GLU A 605 34.62 -8.33 -5.71
C GLU A 605 34.52 -7.50 -7.01
N GLN A 606 33.60 -6.52 -7.02
CA GLN A 606 33.35 -5.61 -8.15
C GLN A 606 34.13 -4.28 -8.04
N VAL A 607 34.64 -3.94 -6.84
CA VAL A 607 35.38 -2.71 -6.55
C VAL A 607 36.87 -2.99 -6.42
N ASP A 608 37.68 -2.41 -7.30
CA ASP A 608 39.15 -2.47 -7.26
C ASP A 608 39.69 -1.90 -5.93
N PRO A 609 40.54 -2.65 -5.17
CA PRO A 609 41.10 -2.16 -3.91
C PRO A 609 41.89 -0.85 -4.05
N LEU A 610 41.65 0.08 -3.12
CA LEU A 610 42.26 1.41 -3.09
C LEU A 610 43.80 1.37 -3.23
N ARG A 611 44.30 1.83 -4.40
CA ARG A 611 45.74 1.89 -4.71
C ARG A 611 46.54 2.81 -3.78
N TYR A 612 45.90 3.81 -3.20
CA TYR A 612 46.54 4.87 -2.40
C TYR A 612 45.79 5.12 -1.08
N GLY A 613 45.84 4.13 -0.19
CA GLY A 613 45.27 4.21 1.14
C GLY A 613 44.68 2.88 1.56
N GLN A 614 44.77 2.53 2.84
CA GLN A 614 43.96 1.46 3.41
C GLN A 614 42.71 2.08 4.01
N ALA A 615 41.54 1.54 3.70
CA ALA A 615 40.29 1.88 4.37
C ALA A 615 40.40 1.50 5.86
N LYS A 616 40.69 2.50 6.71
CA LYS A 616 40.79 2.32 8.16
C LYS A 616 39.40 2.38 8.79
N VAL A 617 38.75 1.23 8.83
CA VAL A 617 37.54 1.03 9.64
C VAL A 617 37.99 0.89 11.11
N ASP A 618 37.84 1.97 11.88
CA ASP A 618 38.31 2.08 13.27
C ASP A 618 37.32 1.40 14.24
N ASN A 619 37.19 0.09 14.09
CA ASN A 619 36.11 -0.74 14.64
C ASN A 619 36.16 -0.96 16.16
N GLY A 620 36.85 -0.11 16.94
CA GLY A 620 36.96 -0.21 18.41
C GLY A 620 37.63 -1.48 18.94
N GLY A 621 38.19 -2.32 18.06
CA GLY A 621 38.53 -3.71 18.32
C GLY A 621 37.34 -4.62 18.04
N VAL A 622 37.39 -5.37 16.93
CA VAL A 622 36.32 -6.28 16.50
C VAL A 622 36.18 -7.43 17.51
N ALA A 623 35.17 -7.33 18.37
CA ALA A 623 34.60 -8.51 19.00
C ALA A 623 33.97 -9.39 17.90
N ASN A 624 34.13 -10.70 18.01
CA ASN A 624 33.48 -11.71 17.16
C ASN A 624 33.84 -11.57 15.65
N ALA A 625 35.08 -11.91 15.31
CA ALA A 625 35.56 -11.91 13.92
C ALA A 625 34.77 -12.84 12.97
N ASP A 626 33.99 -13.79 13.52
CA ASP A 626 33.23 -14.82 12.80
C ASP A 626 31.80 -14.37 12.40
N GLU A 627 31.43 -13.11 12.66
CA GLU A 627 30.15 -12.53 12.26
C GLU A 627 30.20 -11.97 10.83
N TYR A 628 29.10 -12.09 10.08
CA TYR A 628 28.89 -11.47 8.77
C TYR A 628 28.35 -10.04 8.90
N ALA A 629 27.35 -9.86 9.76
CA ALA A 629 26.63 -8.60 9.93
C ALA A 629 25.88 -8.57 11.27
N PHE A 630 25.37 -7.40 11.63
CA PHE A 630 24.59 -7.17 12.84
C PHE A 630 23.30 -6.42 12.48
N VAL A 631 22.16 -7.11 12.56
CA VAL A 631 20.83 -6.55 12.26
C VAL A 631 20.29 -5.85 13.49
N LYS A 632 19.79 -4.62 13.32
CA LYS A 632 19.27 -3.76 14.39
C LYS A 632 17.87 -3.28 14.00
N ILE A 633 16.91 -3.44 14.90
CA ILE A 633 15.53 -2.96 14.72
C ILE A 633 15.25 -1.95 15.82
N ARG A 634 15.07 -0.67 15.46
CA ARG A 634 14.61 0.37 16.38
C ARG A 634 13.11 0.56 16.22
N TYR A 635 12.36 0.71 17.32
CA TYR A 635 10.90 0.88 17.31
C TYR A 635 10.42 1.63 18.56
N LYS A 636 9.23 2.23 18.52
CA LYS A 636 8.48 2.76 19.67
C LYS A 636 7.21 1.91 19.87
N LEU A 637 6.76 1.63 21.10
CA LEU A 637 5.42 1.03 21.29
C LEU A 637 4.32 2.08 21.01
N PRO A 638 3.07 1.68 20.69
CA PRO A 638 2.05 2.63 20.23
C PRO A 638 1.72 3.78 21.21
N ASP A 639 1.85 3.53 22.51
CA ASP A 639 1.65 4.51 23.59
C ASP A 639 2.96 5.12 24.14
N GLU A 640 4.13 4.79 23.57
CA GLU A 640 5.44 5.25 24.01
C GLU A 640 6.07 6.23 23.00
N ASN A 641 6.80 7.24 23.50
CA ASN A 641 7.53 8.20 22.68
C ASN A 641 9.05 7.97 22.66
N VAL A 642 9.54 6.97 23.40
CA VAL A 642 10.97 6.64 23.53
C VAL A 642 11.25 5.36 22.74
N SER A 643 12.27 5.37 21.88
CA SER A 643 12.60 4.20 21.07
C SER A 643 13.38 3.12 21.83
N LYS A 644 13.12 1.87 21.47
CA LYS A 644 13.75 0.64 21.95
C LYS A 644 14.51 -0.01 20.81
N LEU A 645 15.49 -0.84 21.14
CA LEU A 645 16.38 -1.50 20.17
C LEU A 645 16.35 -3.02 20.37
N ILE A 646 16.14 -3.77 19.30
CA ILE A 646 16.40 -5.21 19.19
C ILE A 646 17.65 -5.38 18.31
N THR A 647 18.50 -6.34 18.64
CA THR A 647 19.76 -6.61 17.93
C THR A 647 19.91 -8.10 17.66
N THR A 648 20.50 -8.46 16.51
CA THR A 648 20.66 -9.85 16.06
C THR A 648 21.98 -10.00 15.32
N PRO A 649 22.99 -10.69 15.89
CA PRO A 649 24.21 -11.03 15.17
C PRO A 649 23.90 -12.06 14.08
N VAL A 650 24.58 -11.94 12.94
CA VAL A 650 24.51 -12.87 11.82
C VAL A 650 25.85 -13.56 11.70
N THR A 651 25.86 -14.88 11.78
CA THR A 651 27.07 -15.70 11.95
C THR A 651 27.10 -16.84 10.94
N ALA A 652 28.18 -17.62 10.89
CA ALA A 652 28.22 -18.88 10.16
C ALA A 652 27.13 -19.89 10.58
N ALA A 653 26.52 -19.76 11.77
CA ALA A 653 25.39 -20.59 12.19
C ALA A 653 24.05 -20.23 11.49
N ASN A 654 23.98 -19.06 10.84
CA ASN A 654 22.86 -18.67 9.99
C ASN A 654 22.99 -19.20 8.55
N GLU A 655 24.11 -19.82 8.20
CA GLU A 655 24.43 -20.23 6.82
C GLU A 655 23.94 -21.64 6.48
N VAL A 656 23.22 -21.78 5.37
CA VAL A 656 22.86 -23.07 4.78
C VAL A 656 23.86 -23.50 3.70
N LYS A 657 24.19 -24.79 3.67
CA LYS A 657 25.26 -25.36 2.82
C LYS A 657 25.02 -25.29 1.31
N SER A 658 23.78 -25.05 0.89
CA SER A 658 23.36 -24.91 -0.50
C SER A 658 22.07 -24.10 -0.55
N PHE A 659 21.77 -23.50 -1.70
CA PHE A 659 20.51 -22.79 -1.89
C PHE A 659 19.29 -23.67 -1.59
N ASP A 660 19.27 -24.92 -2.08
CA ASP A 660 18.18 -25.88 -1.83
C ASP A 660 18.07 -26.41 -0.38
N ALA A 661 19.03 -26.09 0.49
CA ALA A 661 18.91 -26.33 1.93
C ALA A 661 18.20 -25.18 2.68
N ALA A 662 17.90 -24.05 2.01
CA ALA A 662 17.04 -23.01 2.56
C ALA A 662 15.55 -23.44 2.57
N GLY A 663 14.78 -22.88 3.49
CA GLY A 663 13.35 -23.15 3.61
C GLY A 663 12.56 -22.77 2.35
N ALA A 664 11.36 -23.34 2.19
CA ALA A 664 10.51 -23.08 1.03
C ALA A 664 10.25 -21.59 0.84
N ASP A 665 9.93 -20.88 1.92
CA ASP A 665 9.60 -19.46 1.89
C ASP A 665 10.82 -18.58 1.52
N GLN A 666 12.03 -18.91 2.01
CA GLN A 666 13.27 -18.23 1.59
C GLN A 666 13.58 -18.47 0.10
N ARG A 667 13.39 -19.70 -0.40
CA ARG A 667 13.63 -19.99 -1.83
C ARG A 667 12.56 -19.35 -2.73
N PHE A 668 11.34 -19.20 -2.22
CA PHE A 668 10.26 -18.50 -2.93
C PHE A 668 10.50 -16.99 -3.00
N SER A 669 10.86 -16.34 -1.88
CA SER A 669 11.17 -14.90 -1.86
C SER A 669 12.35 -14.55 -2.78
N VAL A 670 13.37 -15.41 -2.84
CA VAL A 670 14.51 -15.25 -3.77
C VAL A 670 14.08 -15.44 -5.25
N ALA A 671 13.13 -16.32 -5.56
CA ALA A 671 12.61 -16.45 -6.93
C ALA A 671 11.76 -15.23 -7.34
N VAL A 672 10.98 -14.66 -6.41
CA VAL A 672 10.27 -13.40 -6.62
C VAL A 672 11.24 -12.24 -6.86
N ALA A 673 12.32 -12.17 -6.07
CA ALA A 673 13.37 -11.18 -6.23
C ALA A 673 14.11 -11.31 -7.57
N ALA A 674 14.42 -12.53 -8.01
CA ALA A 674 15.01 -12.79 -9.32
C ALA A 674 14.08 -12.35 -10.47
N PHE A 675 12.77 -12.51 -10.30
CA PHE A 675 11.77 -12.08 -11.29
C PHE A 675 11.65 -10.54 -11.37
N GLY A 676 11.65 -9.85 -10.23
CA GLY A 676 11.61 -8.39 -10.18
C GLY A 676 12.86 -7.77 -10.82
N GLN A 677 14.05 -8.21 -10.39
CA GLN A 677 15.33 -7.77 -10.99
C GLN A 677 15.39 -8.03 -12.50
N LYS A 678 14.85 -9.17 -12.97
CA LYS A 678 14.82 -9.50 -14.40
C LYS A 678 13.87 -8.59 -15.20
N LEU A 679 12.69 -8.27 -14.67
CA LEU A 679 11.76 -7.35 -15.32
C LEU A 679 12.27 -5.89 -15.32
N ARG A 680 13.21 -5.56 -14.42
CA ARG A 680 13.96 -4.30 -14.41
C ARG A 680 15.19 -4.28 -15.33
N ASP A 681 15.49 -5.38 -16.01
CA ASP A 681 16.71 -5.59 -16.82
C ASP A 681 18.02 -5.37 -16.02
N GLU A 682 18.06 -5.80 -14.74
CA GLU A 682 19.26 -5.67 -13.91
C GLU A 682 20.39 -6.63 -14.34
N ASP A 683 21.56 -6.08 -14.64
CA ASP A 683 22.80 -6.78 -15.04
C ASP A 683 23.06 -8.08 -14.26
N GLN A 684 22.91 -8.03 -12.94
CA GLN A 684 23.17 -9.14 -12.01
C GLN A 684 22.27 -10.37 -12.25
N THR A 685 21.13 -10.18 -12.95
CA THR A 685 20.16 -11.23 -13.31
C THR A 685 19.94 -11.39 -14.81
N ALA A 686 20.67 -10.66 -15.67
CA ALA A 686 20.51 -10.71 -17.12
C ALA A 686 20.62 -12.15 -17.67
N ASN A 687 21.65 -12.89 -17.23
CA ASN A 687 21.89 -14.30 -17.58
C ASN A 687 20.95 -15.31 -16.88
N PHE A 688 20.09 -14.86 -15.96
CA PHE A 688 19.18 -15.73 -15.22
C PHE A 688 17.85 -15.86 -15.99
N GLY A 689 17.53 -17.06 -16.48
CA GLY A 689 16.35 -17.30 -17.32
C GLY A 689 15.05 -17.48 -16.53
N TYR A 690 13.91 -17.11 -17.14
CA TYR A 690 12.58 -17.31 -16.55
C TYR A 690 12.29 -18.78 -16.20
N ASP A 691 12.84 -19.74 -16.97
CA ASP A 691 12.73 -21.17 -16.65
C ASP A 691 13.31 -21.51 -15.27
N ARG A 692 14.48 -20.96 -14.91
CA ARG A 692 15.12 -21.21 -13.62
C ARG A 692 14.39 -20.50 -12.48
N ILE A 693 13.85 -19.30 -12.73
CA ILE A 693 12.95 -18.59 -11.81
C ILE A 693 11.70 -19.44 -11.53
N ALA A 694 11.05 -19.95 -12.58
CA ALA A 694 9.85 -20.78 -12.48
C ALA A 694 10.14 -22.15 -11.81
N GLU A 695 11.29 -22.75 -12.08
CA GLU A 695 11.74 -24.00 -11.43
C GLU A 695 11.86 -23.81 -9.92
N ILE A 696 12.61 -22.80 -9.48
CA ILE A 696 12.79 -22.50 -8.05
C ILE A 696 11.45 -22.18 -7.40
N ALA A 697 10.66 -21.26 -7.97
CA ALA A 697 9.36 -20.89 -7.42
C ALA A 697 8.39 -22.09 -7.34
N ASN A 698 8.47 -23.04 -8.27
CA ASN A 698 7.63 -24.24 -8.26
C ASN A 698 8.10 -25.26 -7.21
N ALA A 699 9.43 -25.45 -7.07
CA ALA A 699 10.04 -26.26 -6.03
C ALA A 699 9.96 -25.64 -4.61
N ALA A 700 9.61 -24.35 -4.53
CA ALA A 700 9.51 -23.56 -3.30
C ALA A 700 8.08 -23.12 -2.96
N ARG A 701 7.08 -23.41 -3.81
CA ARG A 701 5.70 -22.87 -3.68
C ARG A 701 5.09 -23.03 -2.29
N GLY A 702 5.34 -24.16 -1.62
CA GLY A 702 4.82 -24.43 -0.27
C GLY A 702 3.29 -24.57 -0.23
N ALA A 703 2.69 -24.15 0.89
CA ALA A 703 1.25 -24.06 1.04
C ALA A 703 0.72 -22.76 0.41
N ASP A 704 -0.36 -22.88 -0.36
CA ASP A 704 -0.95 -21.75 -1.10
C ASP A 704 -2.49 -21.88 -1.11
N PRO A 705 -3.16 -21.58 0.01
CA PRO A 705 -4.61 -21.78 0.16
C PRO A 705 -5.47 -20.81 -0.65
N PHE A 706 -4.89 -19.68 -1.07
CA PHE A 706 -5.58 -18.62 -1.83
C PHE A 706 -5.14 -18.55 -3.30
N GLY A 707 -4.04 -19.22 -3.68
CA GLY A 707 -3.56 -19.31 -5.06
C GLY A 707 -2.57 -18.23 -5.49
N TYR A 708 -2.13 -17.35 -4.58
CA TYR A 708 -1.21 -16.25 -4.89
C TYR A 708 0.12 -16.76 -5.47
N ARG A 709 0.70 -17.81 -4.89
CA ARG A 709 1.99 -18.37 -5.33
C ARG A 709 1.86 -19.20 -6.63
N ALA A 710 0.68 -19.76 -6.89
CA ALA A 710 0.33 -20.41 -8.16
C ALA A 710 0.03 -19.39 -9.28
N GLU A 711 -0.54 -18.23 -8.96
CA GLU A 711 -0.70 -17.10 -9.88
C GLU A 711 0.68 -16.56 -10.29
N PHE A 712 1.59 -16.33 -9.33
CA PHE A 712 2.97 -15.95 -9.61
C PHE A 712 3.65 -16.84 -10.65
N LEU A 713 3.55 -18.17 -10.48
CA LEU A 713 4.07 -19.16 -11.45
C LEU A 713 3.44 -19.08 -12.84
N SER A 714 2.26 -18.48 -12.95
CA SER A 714 1.59 -18.21 -14.23
C SER A 714 2.07 -16.89 -14.83
N LEU A 715 2.31 -15.86 -14.00
CA LEU A 715 2.89 -14.58 -14.41
C LEU A 715 4.33 -14.72 -14.91
N VAL A 716 5.18 -15.53 -14.26
CA VAL A 716 6.56 -15.80 -14.73
C VAL A 716 6.57 -16.42 -16.13
N ARG A 717 5.65 -17.36 -16.41
CA ARG A 717 5.50 -17.97 -17.74
C ARG A 717 4.95 -16.98 -18.77
N LEU A 718 4.01 -16.13 -18.35
CA LEU A 718 3.41 -15.11 -19.21
C LEU A 718 4.46 -14.06 -19.63
N ALA A 719 5.23 -13.52 -18.68
CA ALA A 719 6.38 -12.67 -18.95
C ALA A 719 7.38 -13.35 -19.90
N SER A 720 7.77 -14.60 -19.64
CA SER A 720 8.66 -15.37 -20.53
C SER A 720 8.12 -15.52 -21.96
N SER A 721 6.80 -15.60 -22.13
CA SER A 721 6.16 -15.71 -23.44
C SER A 721 5.99 -14.36 -24.16
N LEU A 722 5.97 -13.25 -23.43
CA LEU A 722 5.91 -11.89 -23.98
C LEU A 722 7.30 -11.37 -24.35
N ASP A 723 8.29 -11.60 -23.48
CA ASP A 723 9.68 -11.20 -23.65
C ASP A 723 10.36 -11.98 -24.81
N GLY A 724 10.02 -13.26 -24.97
CA GLY A 724 10.47 -14.11 -26.09
C GLY A 724 9.85 -13.78 -27.45
N ASN A 725 9.06 -12.71 -27.58
CA ASN A 725 8.59 -12.17 -28.87
C ASN A 725 9.39 -10.91 -29.32
N LYS A 726 10.47 -10.55 -28.61
CA LYS A 726 11.45 -9.53 -29.02
C LYS A 726 12.50 -10.15 -29.97
#